data_AF-A0AAV4SMD6-F1
#
_entry.id   AF-A0AAV4SMD6-F1
#
_cell.length_a   1.000
_cell.length_b   1.000
_cell.length_c   1.000
_cell.angle_alpha   90.00
_cell.angle_beta   90.00
_cell.angle_gamma   90.00
#
_symmetry.space_group_name_H-M   'P 1'
#
loop_
_entity.id
_entity.type
_entity.pdbx_description
1 polymer ?
#
loop_
_entity_poly.entity_id
_entity_poly.type
_entity_poly.pdbx_seq_one_letter_code
_entity_poly.pdbx_strand_id
1 'polypeptide(L)'
;MVTKSACTDWFSQRTNLEKTLLSLSCLLVLTLVLLILVGIAFKGKSSGSSSVDGKPGCWNTNCIKTAGEMLSLIDDQFDPCTNFYEYSCGSFSQALGQSAYQNSIDSVYFSVKDFLENSSNSESEDLENLKSFYGRCMEFEGLHSKREDTAKLFLELMERFGIGGWPVLDEFESQLSLSEILSALTLVGVPVAYRVEVVPDNRIDGSYLLKISPGGPLESGRSGTDIRGDQDLKTYMLFSFLLLGASTYSKATRAVDDILGVDAYYANVEQDTESKCDTIDMLAPDESLNRLNSMIPEIDWTVLFNSIQKEAGLRHPFAVELHCKAKIRDYLVHLNDLVEVISQNYFGWCFFESFAKHVEPSLKRSQSGSNDDVPRWKECVMLIEEHAAPVLAQGLTSQLIQEETQKKVREMTGVSDGGRASGVREQVAGRAQEIQDPPTGLWRCLFVKAMKFHLPYYRNNNATTPHRALQLAKVNKDNYTAAVIELRKQTVIRSFKKLNPSADADDNSQSWDMLLTSASHIPTESSLPIYFDKIQEPYLRLHGPSSLNYGGFSASLAREWSELFISENIGISINDHTSVWDLWSKNASSCLRNLFSERLGLDTEIGNEKHLKDLFLDVGSLEIALESAKSGTKSEKSDLLPGFKRSEEQMFFIAYAQTQCEAKKSESSDSTYIPIKDRINTIVSNSKAFTDAFECSAPSSPKKCQVWT
;
A
#
# COMPACT_ATOMS: atom_id res chain seq x y z
N MET A 1 56.62 68.64 6.20
CA MET A 1 57.23 69.13 4.94
C MET A 1 58.22 68.10 4.43
N VAL A 2 57.71 67.15 3.64
CA VAL A 2 58.42 66.37 2.61
C VAL A 2 57.39 66.26 1.48
N THR A 3 57.85 66.46 0.26
CA THR A 3 57.18 67.18 -0.83
C THR A 3 56.04 66.43 -1.52
N LYS A 4 54.94 67.16 -1.75
CA LYS A 4 53.76 66.80 -2.56
C LYS A 4 54.04 66.81 -4.08
N SER A 5 55.31 66.70 -4.51
CA SER A 5 55.72 66.93 -5.92
C SER A 5 56.16 65.68 -6.70
N ALA A 6 56.13 64.48 -6.11
CA ALA A 6 56.61 63.29 -6.83
C ALA A 6 55.57 62.65 -7.79
N CYS A 7 54.27 62.90 -7.59
CA CYS A 7 53.22 62.25 -8.39
C CYS A 7 52.90 62.99 -9.70
N THR A 8 53.08 64.32 -9.73
CA THR A 8 52.86 65.15 -10.93
C THR A 8 54.04 65.09 -11.92
N ASP A 9 55.26 64.88 -11.43
CA ASP A 9 56.44 64.78 -12.29
C ASP A 9 56.48 63.46 -13.09
N TRP A 10 56.00 62.35 -12.52
CA TRP A 10 56.00 61.04 -13.18
C TRP A 10 55.17 61.02 -14.48
N PHE A 11 54.02 61.70 -14.48
CA PHE A 11 53.15 61.76 -15.66
C PHE A 11 53.69 62.74 -16.71
N SER A 12 54.34 63.83 -16.29
CA SER A 12 54.88 64.83 -17.22
C SER A 12 56.05 64.31 -18.07
N GLN A 13 56.89 63.42 -17.52
CA GLN A 13 58.10 62.87 -18.14
C GLN A 13 57.85 61.73 -19.14
N ARG A 14 56.61 61.25 -19.28
CA ARG A 14 56.25 60.19 -20.23
C ARG A 14 56.04 60.76 -21.63
N THR A 15 56.50 60.01 -22.64
CA THR A 15 56.29 60.33 -24.05
C THR A 15 54.80 60.34 -24.39
N ASN A 16 54.41 61.05 -25.46
CA ASN A 16 53.01 61.09 -25.89
C ASN A 16 52.46 59.68 -26.16
N LEU A 17 53.30 58.76 -26.66
CA LEU A 17 52.93 57.36 -26.89
C LEU A 17 52.59 56.63 -25.57
N GLU A 18 53.42 56.78 -24.53
CA GLU A 18 53.18 56.17 -23.22
C GLU A 18 51.91 56.72 -22.55
N LYS A 19 51.66 58.03 -22.68
CA LYS A 19 50.42 58.65 -22.17
C LYS A 19 49.19 58.11 -22.89
N THR A 20 49.25 57.96 -24.21
CA THR A 20 48.15 57.36 -24.98
C THR A 20 47.93 55.89 -24.63
N LEU A 21 49.01 55.12 -24.42
CA LEU A 21 48.92 53.71 -24.04
C LEU A 21 48.35 53.53 -22.63
N LEU A 22 48.74 54.38 -21.67
CA LEU A 22 48.18 54.37 -20.32
C LEU A 22 46.70 54.78 -20.29
N SER A 23 46.31 55.74 -21.13
CA SER A 23 44.90 56.12 -21.28
C SER A 23 44.10 54.99 -21.91
N LEU A 24 44.62 54.35 -22.96
CA LEU A 24 43.95 53.23 -23.63
C LEU A 24 43.84 52.01 -22.72
N SER A 25 44.90 51.69 -21.96
CA SER A 25 44.86 50.56 -21.02
C SER A 25 43.86 50.79 -19.88
N CYS A 26 43.78 52.02 -19.36
CA CYS A 26 42.80 52.39 -18.34
C CYS A 26 41.36 52.27 -18.87
N LEU A 27 41.14 52.71 -20.12
CA LEU A 27 39.83 52.61 -20.79
C LEU A 27 39.45 51.14 -21.09
N LEU A 28 40.43 50.31 -21.44
CA LEU A 28 40.24 48.87 -21.65
C LEU A 28 39.92 48.15 -20.33
N VAL A 29 40.58 48.50 -19.23
CA VAL A 29 40.25 47.97 -17.90
C VAL A 29 38.85 48.40 -17.46
N LEU A 30 38.49 49.68 -17.66
CA LEU A 30 37.16 50.19 -17.33
C LEU A 30 36.05 49.48 -18.13
N THR A 31 36.24 49.29 -19.43
CA THR A 31 35.28 48.56 -20.27
C THR A 31 35.15 47.09 -19.86
N LEU A 32 36.26 46.44 -19.49
CA LEU A 32 36.25 45.05 -19.03
C LEU A 32 35.54 44.90 -17.67
N VAL A 33 35.74 45.84 -16.74
CA VAL A 33 34.97 45.90 -15.48
C VAL A 33 33.48 46.13 -15.76
N LEU A 34 33.14 47.00 -16.70
CA LEU A 34 31.75 47.26 -17.09
C LEU A 34 31.09 46.01 -17.71
N LEU A 35 31.81 45.28 -18.56
CA LEU A 35 31.34 44.02 -19.13
C LEU A 35 31.17 42.92 -18.06
N ILE A 36 32.04 42.87 -17.06
CA ILE A 36 31.88 41.94 -15.91
C ILE A 36 30.66 42.33 -15.08
N LEU A 37 30.46 43.62 -14.78
CA LEU A 37 29.28 44.10 -14.04
C LEU A 37 27.98 43.84 -14.80
N VAL A 38 27.97 44.05 -16.12
CA VAL A 38 26.87 43.70 -17.00
C VAL A 38 26.66 42.18 -17.01
N GLY A 39 27.74 41.39 -17.12
CA GLY A 39 27.68 39.93 -17.04
C GLY A 39 27.11 39.42 -15.71
N ILE A 40 27.46 40.04 -14.58
CA ILE A 40 26.89 39.74 -13.26
C ILE A 40 25.41 40.16 -13.19
N ALA A 41 25.06 41.33 -13.75
CA ALA A 41 23.66 41.78 -13.83
C ALA A 41 22.79 40.85 -14.70
N PHE A 42 23.36 40.25 -15.76
CA PHE A 42 22.69 39.26 -16.59
C PHE A 42 22.73 37.83 -16.01
N LYS A 43 23.75 37.45 -15.22
CA LYS A 43 23.79 36.15 -14.51
C LYS A 43 22.82 36.06 -13.33
N GLY A 44 22.28 37.18 -12.85
CA GLY A 44 21.26 37.23 -11.80
C GLY A 44 19.82 36.97 -12.26
N LYS A 45 19.59 36.59 -13.53
CA LYS A 45 18.24 36.38 -14.07
C LYS A 45 18.12 35.05 -14.81
N SER A 46 18.37 33.97 -14.09
CA SER A 46 18.03 32.60 -14.49
C SER A 46 17.04 32.05 -13.45
N SER A 47 15.82 31.74 -13.91
CA SER A 47 14.70 31.11 -13.16
C SER A 47 13.92 31.97 -12.15
N GLY A 48 13.53 33.19 -12.53
CA GLY A 48 12.50 33.96 -11.81
C GLY A 48 11.19 33.98 -12.60
N SER A 49 10.15 33.34 -12.05
CA SER A 49 8.74 33.32 -12.50
C SER A 49 8.37 34.43 -13.49
N SER A 50 8.05 34.06 -14.72
CA SER A 50 7.38 34.96 -15.67
C SER A 50 5.96 35.20 -15.16
N SER A 51 5.76 36.34 -14.48
CA SER A 51 4.42 36.89 -14.25
C SER A 51 3.90 37.38 -15.59
N VAL A 52 2.99 36.64 -16.18
CA VAL A 52 2.16 37.15 -17.27
C VAL A 52 1.08 38.01 -16.58
N ASP A 53 1.00 39.29 -16.94
CA ASP A 53 -0.01 40.27 -16.51
C ASP A 53 0.02 40.84 -15.08
N GLY A 54 1.12 40.72 -14.33
CA GLY A 54 1.24 41.40 -13.02
C GLY A 54 0.26 40.92 -11.94
N LYS A 55 -0.38 39.76 -12.15
CA LYS A 55 -1.18 39.07 -11.13
C LYS A 55 -0.29 38.09 -10.35
N PRO A 56 -0.30 38.12 -9.00
CA PRO A 56 0.37 37.10 -8.19
C PRO A 56 -0.26 35.73 -8.48
N GLY A 57 0.56 34.69 -8.63
CA GLY A 57 0.10 33.32 -8.88
C GLY A 57 1.15 32.43 -9.54
N CYS A 58 0.91 31.11 -9.49
CA CYS A 58 1.77 30.12 -10.14
C CYS A 58 1.36 29.90 -11.61
N TRP A 59 2.18 30.36 -12.58
CA TRP A 59 1.81 30.35 -14.01
C TRP A 59 2.60 29.35 -14.87
N ASN A 60 3.31 28.40 -14.25
CA ASN A 60 3.99 27.35 -15.02
C ASN A 60 2.98 26.32 -15.57
N THR A 61 3.40 25.55 -16.58
CA THR A 61 2.57 24.54 -17.24
C THR A 61 1.91 23.58 -16.25
N ASN A 62 2.63 23.18 -15.21
CA ASN A 62 2.12 22.24 -14.22
C ASN A 62 1.01 22.85 -13.36
N CYS A 63 1.17 24.10 -12.90
CA CYS A 63 0.13 24.82 -12.19
C CYS A 63 -1.11 25.08 -13.05
N ILE A 64 -0.95 25.33 -14.36
CA ILE A 64 -2.08 25.43 -15.29
C ILE A 64 -2.80 24.09 -15.42
N LYS A 65 -2.06 22.99 -15.52
CA LYS A 65 -2.62 21.63 -15.59
C LYS A 65 -3.40 21.29 -14.32
N THR A 66 -2.77 21.45 -13.15
CA THR A 66 -3.41 21.24 -11.85
C THR A 66 -4.65 22.12 -11.68
N ALA A 67 -4.60 23.39 -12.09
CA ALA A 67 -5.76 24.27 -12.06
C ALA A 67 -6.89 23.78 -12.96
N GLY A 68 -6.57 23.38 -14.20
CA GLY A 68 -7.55 22.85 -15.16
C GLY A 68 -8.22 21.58 -14.66
N GLU A 69 -7.46 20.64 -14.10
CA GLU A 69 -7.97 19.41 -13.52
C GLU A 69 -8.89 19.68 -12.33
N MET A 70 -8.45 20.50 -11.37
CA MET A 70 -9.27 20.84 -10.21
C MET A 70 -10.55 21.60 -10.60
N LEU A 71 -10.48 22.55 -11.54
CA LEU A 71 -11.64 23.30 -12.04
C LEU A 71 -12.60 22.40 -12.81
N SER A 72 -12.11 21.37 -13.51
CA SER A 72 -12.96 20.44 -14.27
C SER A 72 -13.88 19.60 -13.39
N LEU A 73 -13.57 19.47 -12.10
CA LEU A 73 -14.37 18.73 -11.12
C LEU A 73 -15.37 19.62 -10.37
N ILE A 74 -15.07 20.91 -10.24
CA ILE A 74 -15.89 21.87 -9.51
C ILE A 74 -17.19 22.15 -10.28
N ASP A 75 -18.31 22.09 -9.58
CA ASP A 75 -19.61 22.52 -10.08
C ASP A 75 -20.16 23.69 -9.25
N ASP A 76 -19.98 24.91 -9.77
CA ASP A 76 -20.44 26.15 -9.12
C ASP A 76 -21.99 26.28 -9.08
N GLN A 77 -22.76 25.33 -9.62
CA GLN A 77 -24.22 25.31 -9.46
C GLN A 77 -24.65 24.90 -8.05
N PHE A 78 -23.78 24.22 -7.30
CA PHE A 78 -24.05 23.78 -5.93
C PHE A 78 -23.46 24.76 -4.92
N ASP A 79 -24.24 25.13 -3.91
CA ASP A 79 -23.74 25.93 -2.79
C ASP A 79 -22.84 25.06 -1.88
N PRO A 80 -21.55 25.39 -1.70
CA PRO A 80 -20.63 24.63 -0.84
C PRO A 80 -21.11 24.50 0.61
N CYS A 81 -21.92 25.44 1.10
CA CYS A 81 -22.47 25.38 2.46
C CYS A 81 -23.59 24.35 2.62
N THR A 82 -24.22 23.94 1.53
CA THR A 82 -25.29 22.94 1.52
C THR A 82 -24.79 21.56 1.09
N ASN A 83 -24.04 21.51 -0.02
CA ASN A 83 -23.52 20.28 -0.59
C ASN A 83 -22.11 20.50 -1.15
N PHE A 84 -21.13 20.44 -0.25
CA PHE A 84 -19.73 20.63 -0.58
C PHE A 84 -19.16 19.52 -1.48
N TYR A 85 -19.70 18.30 -1.37
CA TYR A 85 -19.33 17.20 -2.24
C TYR A 85 -19.70 17.50 -3.70
N GLU A 86 -20.97 17.79 -4.00
CA GLU A 86 -21.38 18.12 -5.38
C GLU A 86 -20.69 19.39 -5.89
N TYR A 87 -20.43 20.37 -5.01
CA TYR A 87 -19.63 21.52 -5.40
C TYR A 87 -18.19 21.18 -5.83
N SER A 88 -17.54 20.23 -5.14
CA SER A 88 -16.12 19.91 -5.36
C SER A 88 -15.90 18.77 -6.37
N CYS A 89 -16.88 17.87 -6.49
CA CYS A 89 -16.84 16.60 -7.22
C CYS A 89 -18.01 16.43 -8.21
N GLY A 90 -18.96 17.37 -8.31
CA GLY A 90 -20.23 17.15 -9.05
C GLY A 90 -20.05 16.91 -10.55
N SER A 91 -18.93 17.38 -11.12
CA SER A 91 -18.54 17.11 -12.51
C SER A 91 -17.64 15.87 -12.67
N PHE A 92 -17.34 15.14 -11.58
CA PHE A 92 -16.61 13.88 -11.65
C PHE A 92 -17.45 12.85 -12.40
N SER A 93 -16.93 12.42 -13.55
CA SER A 93 -17.65 11.52 -14.46
C SER A 93 -17.00 10.15 -14.50
N GLN A 94 -17.77 9.13 -14.89
CA GLN A 94 -17.26 7.77 -15.07
C GLN A 94 -16.12 7.70 -16.12
N ALA A 95 -16.04 8.66 -17.04
CA ALA A 95 -14.93 8.75 -18.01
C ALA A 95 -13.60 9.10 -17.34
N LEU A 96 -13.63 9.73 -16.16
CA LEU A 96 -12.45 9.96 -15.33
C LEU A 96 -12.11 8.73 -14.48
N GLY A 97 -12.93 7.68 -14.46
CA GLY A 97 -12.74 6.44 -13.71
C GLY A 97 -13.75 6.25 -12.58
N GLN A 98 -13.58 5.18 -11.78
CA GLN A 98 -14.54 4.82 -10.72
C GLN A 98 -14.43 5.78 -9.53
N SER A 99 -13.22 6.07 -9.08
CA SER A 99 -12.94 6.97 -7.97
C SER A 99 -11.57 7.61 -8.13
N ALA A 100 -11.37 8.77 -7.49
CA ALA A 100 -10.06 9.42 -7.39
C ALA A 100 -8.98 8.48 -6.85
N TYR A 101 -9.37 7.60 -5.92
CA TYR A 101 -8.51 6.56 -5.37
C TYR A 101 -8.08 5.54 -6.43
N GLN A 102 -9.04 4.92 -7.13
CA GLN A 102 -8.77 3.92 -8.16
C GLN A 102 -7.94 4.51 -9.30
N ASN A 103 -8.22 5.76 -9.69
CA ASN A 103 -7.45 6.47 -10.71
C ASN A 103 -6.00 6.65 -10.34
N SER A 104 -5.70 6.93 -9.06
CA SER A 104 -4.33 7.08 -8.61
C SER A 104 -3.59 5.73 -8.68
N ILE A 105 -4.23 4.65 -8.24
CA ILE A 105 -3.69 3.28 -8.36
C ILE A 105 -3.40 2.94 -9.82
N ASP A 106 -4.37 3.17 -10.71
CA ASP A 106 -4.22 2.88 -12.14
C ASP A 106 -3.12 3.73 -12.76
N SER A 107 -3.00 5.01 -12.39
CA SER A 107 -1.91 5.89 -12.83
C SER A 107 -0.53 5.37 -12.42
N VAL A 108 -0.38 4.84 -11.20
CA VAL A 108 0.87 4.17 -10.78
C VAL A 108 1.14 2.98 -11.69
N TYR A 109 0.17 2.09 -11.87
CA TYR A 109 0.36 0.89 -12.69
C TYR A 109 0.65 1.20 -14.16
N PHE A 110 0.05 2.25 -14.73
CA PHE A 110 0.40 2.72 -16.07
C PHE A 110 1.83 3.26 -16.13
N SER A 111 2.27 4.01 -15.12
CA SER A 111 3.64 4.52 -15.06
C SER A 111 4.66 3.39 -14.92
N VAL A 112 4.33 2.36 -14.14
CA VAL A 112 5.15 1.15 -14.01
C VAL A 112 5.18 0.35 -15.32
N LYS A 113 4.05 0.22 -16.01
CA LYS A 113 3.99 -0.40 -17.34
C LYS A 113 4.91 0.31 -18.32
N ASP A 114 4.80 1.63 -18.45
CA ASP A 114 5.65 2.42 -19.34
C ASP A 114 7.13 2.27 -18.99
N PHE A 115 7.45 2.27 -17.69
CA PHE A 115 8.80 2.02 -17.20
C PHE A 115 9.32 0.61 -17.57
N LEU A 116 8.49 -0.43 -17.48
CA LEU A 116 8.88 -1.81 -17.80
C LEU A 116 8.99 -2.05 -19.32
N GLU A 117 8.21 -1.36 -20.14
CA GLU A 117 8.20 -1.49 -21.61
C GLU A 117 9.31 -0.66 -22.28
N ASN A 118 9.75 0.44 -21.67
CA ASN A 118 10.79 1.31 -22.22
C ASN A 118 12.19 0.85 -21.80
N SER A 119 13.14 0.76 -22.75
CA SER A 119 14.54 0.44 -22.48
C SER A 119 15.39 1.71 -22.30
N SER A 120 16.18 1.81 -21.23
CA SER A 120 17.24 2.83 -21.10
C SER A 120 18.64 2.20 -21.27
N ASN A 121 19.59 2.95 -21.83
CA ASN A 121 20.93 2.45 -22.17
C ASN A 121 21.89 2.28 -20.97
N SER A 122 21.43 2.50 -19.73
CA SER A 122 22.28 2.48 -18.53
C SER A 122 21.56 1.86 -17.32
N GLU A 123 20.99 0.67 -17.50
CA GLU A 123 20.26 -0.04 -16.44
C GLU A 123 21.15 -1.07 -15.72
N SER A 124 20.78 -1.44 -14.50
CA SER A 124 21.43 -2.56 -13.81
C SER A 124 20.97 -3.89 -14.43
N GLU A 125 21.81 -4.92 -14.34
CA GLU A 125 21.47 -6.28 -14.81
C GLU A 125 20.15 -6.79 -14.19
N ASP A 126 19.91 -6.48 -12.92
CA ASP A 126 18.66 -6.82 -12.22
C ASP A 126 17.43 -6.16 -12.83
N LEU A 127 17.56 -4.89 -13.24
CA LEU A 127 16.45 -4.18 -13.87
C LEU A 127 16.18 -4.70 -15.29
N GLU A 128 17.23 -5.01 -16.05
CA GLU A 128 17.09 -5.68 -17.35
C GLU A 128 16.37 -7.04 -17.22
N ASN A 129 16.74 -7.82 -16.20
CA ASN A 129 16.12 -9.11 -15.90
C ASN A 129 14.65 -8.96 -15.49
N LEU A 130 14.31 -7.91 -14.71
CA LEU A 130 12.94 -7.59 -14.32
C LEU A 130 12.07 -7.28 -15.55
N LYS A 131 12.57 -6.43 -16.46
CA LYS A 131 11.88 -6.07 -17.71
C LYS A 131 11.75 -7.26 -18.66
N SER A 132 12.77 -8.10 -18.74
CA SER A 132 12.72 -9.35 -19.49
C SER A 132 11.61 -10.27 -18.94
N PHE A 133 11.51 -10.43 -17.62
CA PHE A 133 10.44 -11.21 -17.00
C PHE A 133 9.05 -10.64 -17.25
N TYR A 134 8.90 -9.30 -17.22
CA TYR A 134 7.66 -8.64 -17.65
C TYR A 134 7.28 -9.05 -19.08
N GLY A 135 8.23 -8.97 -20.01
CA GLY A 135 8.04 -9.43 -21.40
C GLY A 135 7.59 -10.89 -21.49
N ARG A 136 8.20 -11.79 -20.70
CA ARG A 136 7.78 -13.21 -20.64
C ARG A 136 6.38 -13.39 -20.08
N CYS A 137 5.99 -12.62 -19.07
CA CYS A 137 4.64 -12.66 -18.54
C CYS A 137 3.59 -12.24 -19.57
N MET A 138 3.92 -11.21 -20.38
CA MET A 138 3.09 -10.72 -21.47
C MET A 138 2.97 -11.72 -22.64
N GLU A 139 4.05 -12.41 -22.97
CA GLU A 139 4.11 -13.45 -24.01
C GLU A 139 3.49 -14.79 -23.58
N PHE A 140 3.22 -14.99 -22.28
CA PHE A 140 2.70 -16.25 -21.77
C PHE A 140 1.21 -16.41 -22.10
N GLU A 141 0.91 -17.44 -22.88
CA GLU A 141 -0.42 -17.74 -23.42
C GLU A 141 -1.08 -18.96 -22.75
N GLY A 142 -0.50 -19.49 -21.67
CA GLY A 142 -0.99 -20.70 -21.02
C GLY A 142 -0.33 -21.98 -21.53
N LEU A 143 -1.04 -23.10 -21.37
CA LEU A 143 -0.56 -24.43 -21.68
C LEU A 143 -0.62 -24.69 -23.20
N HIS A 144 0.40 -25.37 -23.74
CA HIS A 144 0.46 -25.67 -25.18
C HIS A 144 -0.59 -26.72 -25.64
N SER A 145 -0.92 -26.67 -26.94
CA SER A 145 -2.10 -27.28 -27.60
C SER A 145 -2.36 -28.80 -27.47
N LYS A 146 -1.56 -29.59 -26.76
CA LYS A 146 -1.74 -31.05 -26.64
C LYS A 146 -2.02 -31.46 -25.20
N ARG A 147 -3.23 -31.98 -24.99
CA ARG A 147 -3.77 -32.43 -23.69
C ARG A 147 -2.87 -33.38 -22.89
N GLU A 148 -2.24 -34.35 -23.55
CA GLU A 148 -1.34 -35.31 -22.89
C GLU A 148 -0.05 -34.64 -22.40
N ASP A 149 0.46 -33.67 -23.15
CA ASP A 149 1.64 -32.88 -22.76
C ASP A 149 1.28 -31.94 -21.59
N THR A 150 0.03 -31.47 -21.53
CA THR A 150 -0.48 -30.59 -20.46
C THR A 150 -0.54 -31.28 -19.09
N ALA A 151 -1.16 -32.46 -19.01
CA ALA A 151 -1.28 -33.20 -17.75
C ALA A 151 0.09 -33.54 -17.18
N LYS A 152 0.98 -34.05 -18.04
CA LYS A 152 2.35 -34.41 -17.68
C LYS A 152 3.13 -33.20 -17.16
N LEU A 153 3.08 -32.07 -17.86
CA LEU A 153 3.77 -30.85 -17.44
C LEU A 153 3.31 -30.40 -16.05
N PHE A 154 2.01 -30.42 -15.77
CA PHE A 154 1.50 -29.98 -14.47
C PHE A 154 1.84 -30.98 -13.35
N LEU A 155 1.81 -32.29 -13.63
CA LEU A 155 2.25 -33.31 -12.68
C LEU A 155 3.75 -33.17 -12.36
N GLU A 156 4.59 -32.86 -13.36
CA GLU A 156 6.02 -32.55 -13.14
C GLU A 156 6.21 -31.32 -12.24
N LEU A 157 5.33 -30.30 -12.35
CA LEU A 157 5.34 -29.15 -11.44
C LEU A 157 4.98 -29.58 -10.01
N MET A 158 3.91 -30.34 -9.82
CA MET A 158 3.50 -30.81 -8.49
C MET A 158 4.56 -31.69 -7.83
N GLU A 159 5.17 -32.60 -8.58
CA GLU A 159 6.28 -33.43 -8.11
C GLU A 159 7.50 -32.58 -7.73
N ARG A 160 7.89 -31.63 -8.60
CA ARG A 160 9.02 -30.71 -8.35
C ARG A 160 8.87 -29.92 -7.05
N PHE A 161 7.65 -29.53 -6.69
CA PHE A 161 7.37 -28.77 -5.48
C PHE A 161 6.98 -29.63 -4.28
N GLY A 162 7.01 -30.97 -4.40
CA GLY A 162 6.80 -31.91 -3.29
C GLY A 162 5.33 -32.15 -2.91
N ILE A 163 4.39 -31.88 -3.81
CA ILE A 163 2.96 -32.14 -3.60
C ILE A 163 2.60 -33.57 -4.03
N GLY A 164 3.38 -34.17 -4.94
CA GLY A 164 3.15 -35.51 -5.47
C GLY A 164 2.26 -35.51 -6.72
N GLY A 165 1.55 -36.62 -6.97
CA GLY A 165 0.66 -36.76 -8.14
C GLY A 165 -0.71 -36.09 -7.95
N TRP A 166 -1.51 -36.05 -9.02
CA TRP A 166 -2.90 -35.59 -8.96
C TRP A 166 -3.83 -36.67 -9.49
N PRO A 167 -4.58 -37.38 -8.61
CA PRO A 167 -5.37 -38.53 -9.02
C PRO A 167 -6.35 -38.24 -10.14
N VAL A 168 -6.90 -37.02 -10.28
CA VAL A 168 -7.79 -36.69 -11.40
C VAL A 168 -7.11 -36.75 -12.78
N LEU A 169 -5.80 -36.50 -12.84
CA LEU A 169 -5.01 -36.42 -14.08
C LEU A 169 -4.33 -37.75 -14.46
N ASP A 170 -3.86 -38.54 -13.50
CA ASP A 170 -3.13 -39.80 -13.77
C ASP A 170 -3.55 -40.95 -12.81
N GLU A 171 -3.01 -42.14 -13.02
CA GLU A 171 -2.99 -43.20 -12.01
C GLU A 171 -2.12 -42.78 -10.82
N PHE A 172 -2.57 -43.08 -9.60
CA PHE A 172 -2.01 -42.49 -8.39
C PHE A 172 -1.62 -43.55 -7.37
N GLU A 173 -0.36 -43.49 -6.96
CA GLU A 173 0.16 -44.10 -5.74
C GLU A 173 0.91 -43.01 -4.96
N SER A 174 0.48 -42.68 -3.75
CA SER A 174 1.23 -41.74 -2.91
C SER A 174 2.42 -42.45 -2.28
N GLN A 175 3.52 -41.73 -2.16
CA GLN A 175 4.64 -42.10 -1.29
C GLN A 175 4.91 -41.06 -0.21
N LEU A 176 4.16 -39.95 -0.21
CA LEU A 176 4.35 -38.82 0.69
C LEU A 176 3.35 -38.87 1.83
N SER A 177 3.83 -38.57 3.04
CA SER A 177 2.98 -38.39 4.21
C SER A 177 2.22 -37.07 4.16
N LEU A 178 1.10 -36.98 4.88
CA LEU A 178 0.32 -35.75 5.01
C LEU A 178 1.20 -34.58 5.50
N SER A 179 2.08 -34.82 6.46
CA SER A 179 3.02 -33.82 6.99
C SER A 179 3.98 -33.26 5.93
N GLU A 180 4.47 -34.11 5.02
CA GLU A 180 5.35 -33.70 3.92
C GLU A 180 4.63 -32.82 2.90
N ILE A 181 3.41 -33.22 2.51
CA ILE A 181 2.60 -32.47 1.54
C ILE A 181 2.20 -31.11 2.11
N LEU A 182 1.71 -31.06 3.36
CA LEU A 182 1.33 -29.80 4.01
C LEU A 182 2.55 -28.87 4.23
N SER A 183 3.72 -29.45 4.54
CA SER A 183 4.98 -28.69 4.61
C SER A 183 5.35 -28.08 3.25
N ALA A 184 5.28 -28.88 2.18
CA ALA A 184 5.54 -28.43 0.82
C ALA A 184 4.60 -27.29 0.38
N LEU A 185 3.29 -27.46 0.60
CA LEU A 185 2.27 -26.44 0.32
C LEU A 185 2.51 -25.15 1.12
N THR A 186 2.89 -25.27 2.40
CA THR A 186 3.24 -24.13 3.25
C THR A 186 4.43 -23.35 2.69
N LEU A 187 5.49 -24.03 2.23
CA LEU A 187 6.67 -23.38 1.66
C LEU A 187 6.37 -22.60 0.37
N VAL A 188 5.36 -23.00 -0.40
CA VAL A 188 4.89 -22.26 -1.59
C VAL A 188 3.74 -21.30 -1.29
N GLY A 189 3.35 -21.15 -0.02
CA GLY A 189 2.34 -20.20 0.44
C GLY A 189 0.90 -20.59 0.06
N VAL A 190 0.62 -21.89 -0.07
CA VAL A 190 -0.71 -22.45 -0.33
C VAL A 190 -1.28 -22.99 1.00
N PRO A 191 -2.31 -22.35 1.58
CA PRO A 191 -2.88 -22.78 2.85
C PRO A 191 -3.77 -24.01 2.67
N VAL A 192 -3.57 -25.03 3.50
CA VAL A 192 -4.43 -26.23 3.60
C VAL A 192 -4.52 -26.64 5.05
N ALA A 193 -5.73 -26.68 5.60
CA ALA A 193 -6.05 -26.86 7.03
C ALA A 193 -5.51 -25.75 7.95
N TYR A 194 -4.27 -25.32 7.76
CA TYR A 194 -3.69 -24.16 8.43
C TYR A 194 -2.99 -23.24 7.45
N ARG A 195 -2.83 -22.00 7.86
CA ARG A 195 -1.99 -20.98 7.22
C ARG A 195 -0.87 -20.62 8.18
N VAL A 196 0.31 -20.36 7.61
CA VAL A 196 1.49 -19.95 8.35
C VAL A 196 1.93 -18.57 7.88
N GLU A 197 2.09 -17.65 8.81
CA GLU A 197 2.48 -16.27 8.57
C GLU A 197 3.60 -15.89 9.53
N VAL A 198 4.50 -14.99 9.12
CA VAL A 198 5.49 -14.40 10.03
C VAL A 198 5.00 -13.02 10.38
N VAL A 199 4.78 -12.79 11.67
CA VAL A 199 4.26 -11.53 12.20
C VAL A 199 5.23 -10.96 13.24
N PRO A 200 5.26 -9.64 13.45
CA PRO A 200 5.99 -9.05 14.57
C PRO A 200 5.54 -9.68 15.90
N ASP A 201 6.47 -9.86 16.85
CA ASP A 201 6.14 -10.20 18.24
C ASP A 201 5.99 -8.91 19.05
N ASN A 202 4.75 -8.54 19.32
CA ASN A 202 4.40 -7.26 19.95
C ASN A 202 4.91 -7.14 21.40
N ARG A 203 5.40 -8.24 21.97
CA ARG A 203 5.94 -8.29 23.34
C ARG A 203 7.45 -8.07 23.37
N ILE A 204 8.13 -8.24 22.24
CA ILE A 204 9.59 -8.14 22.11
C ILE A 204 9.91 -7.33 20.85
N ASP A 205 10.28 -6.07 21.05
CA ASP A 205 10.59 -5.13 19.96
C ASP A 205 11.68 -5.67 19.03
N GLY A 206 11.48 -5.47 17.73
CA GLY A 206 12.39 -5.94 16.68
C GLY A 206 12.48 -7.46 16.53
N SER A 207 11.54 -8.23 17.08
CA SER A 207 11.48 -9.68 16.88
C SER A 207 10.21 -10.12 16.16
N TYR A 208 10.27 -11.31 15.56
CA TYR A 208 9.19 -11.91 14.81
C TYR A 208 8.88 -13.31 15.34
N LEU A 209 7.62 -13.72 15.21
CA LEU A 209 7.12 -15.04 15.57
C LEU A 209 6.38 -15.68 14.39
N LEU A 210 6.16 -16.99 14.48
CA LEU A 210 5.38 -17.73 13.51
C LEU A 210 3.91 -17.79 13.94
N LYS A 211 3.02 -17.13 13.22
CA LYS A 211 1.57 -17.23 13.43
C LYS A 211 1.01 -18.40 12.65
N ILE A 212 0.26 -19.27 13.33
CA ILE A 212 -0.46 -20.39 12.71
C ILE A 212 -1.96 -20.17 12.95
N SER A 213 -2.73 -20.08 11.88
CA SER A 213 -4.18 -19.85 11.91
C SER A 213 -4.91 -20.87 11.04
N PRO A 214 -6.23 -21.02 11.17
CA PRO A 214 -7.01 -21.88 10.28
C PRO A 214 -6.80 -21.50 8.81
N GLY A 215 -6.56 -22.50 7.96
CA GLY A 215 -6.42 -22.31 6.51
C GLY A 215 -7.75 -21.94 5.84
N GLY A 216 -8.87 -22.23 6.53
CA GLY A 216 -10.24 -21.92 6.14
C GLY A 216 -10.72 -22.71 4.92
N PRO A 217 -12.04 -22.73 4.66
CA PRO A 217 -12.51 -23.11 3.34
C PRO A 217 -11.94 -22.15 2.29
N LEU A 218 -11.70 -22.66 1.09
CA LEU A 218 -11.34 -21.89 -0.10
C LEU A 218 -12.40 -20.81 -0.38
N GLU A 219 -13.68 -21.15 -0.18
CA GLU A 219 -14.84 -20.27 -0.30
C GLU A 219 -15.22 -19.60 1.04
N SER A 220 -14.30 -18.85 1.64
CA SER A 220 -14.52 -18.19 2.94
C SER A 220 -15.78 -17.31 2.96
N GLY A 221 -16.49 -17.33 4.10
CA GLY A 221 -17.71 -16.56 4.32
C GLY A 221 -18.99 -17.15 3.72
N ARG A 222 -18.89 -18.28 2.99
CA ARG A 222 -20.06 -19.00 2.42
C ARG A 222 -20.45 -20.20 3.28
N SER A 223 -21.72 -20.63 3.21
CA SER A 223 -22.13 -21.87 3.86
C SER A 223 -21.72 -23.09 3.05
N GLY A 224 -21.52 -24.23 3.73
CA GLY A 224 -21.21 -25.49 3.02
C GLY A 224 -22.29 -25.89 2.02
N THR A 225 -23.56 -25.53 2.26
CA THR A 225 -24.66 -25.73 1.31
C THR A 225 -24.53 -24.85 0.07
N ASP A 226 -24.12 -23.60 0.23
CA ASP A 226 -23.94 -22.69 -0.91
C ASP A 226 -22.77 -23.14 -1.78
N ILE A 227 -21.67 -23.58 -1.16
CA ILE A 227 -20.48 -24.09 -1.86
C ILE A 227 -20.84 -25.33 -2.70
N ARG A 228 -21.52 -26.32 -2.09
CA ARG A 228 -21.93 -27.54 -2.82
C ARG A 228 -22.99 -27.28 -3.88
N GLY A 229 -23.80 -26.25 -3.72
CA GLY A 229 -24.88 -25.88 -4.64
C GLY A 229 -24.43 -25.04 -5.83
N ASP A 230 -23.22 -24.48 -5.79
CA ASP A 230 -22.72 -23.52 -6.77
C ASP A 230 -22.41 -24.18 -8.13
N GLN A 231 -23.26 -23.91 -9.12
CA GLN A 231 -23.09 -24.47 -10.46
C GLN A 231 -22.00 -23.78 -11.27
N ASP A 232 -21.73 -22.49 -11.01
CA ASP A 232 -20.70 -21.75 -11.74
C ASP A 232 -19.32 -22.22 -11.28
N LEU A 233 -19.14 -22.41 -9.97
CA LEU A 233 -17.93 -23.00 -9.40
C LEU A 233 -17.70 -24.43 -9.91
N LYS A 234 -18.73 -25.28 -9.89
CA LYS A 234 -18.63 -26.64 -10.44
C LYS A 234 -18.23 -26.65 -11.91
N THR A 235 -18.82 -25.78 -12.71
CA THR A 235 -18.53 -25.66 -14.14
C THR A 235 -17.08 -25.21 -14.36
N TYR A 236 -16.63 -24.22 -13.59
CA TYR A 236 -15.23 -23.76 -13.61
C TYR A 236 -14.25 -24.89 -13.28
N MET A 237 -14.45 -25.58 -12.15
CA MET A 237 -13.58 -26.69 -11.73
C MET A 237 -13.53 -27.82 -12.76
N LEU A 238 -14.70 -28.21 -13.28
CA LEU A 238 -14.82 -29.26 -14.28
C LEU A 238 -14.11 -28.88 -15.58
N PHE A 239 -14.26 -27.64 -16.04
CA PHE A 239 -13.59 -27.13 -17.21
C PHE A 239 -12.07 -27.12 -17.02
N SER A 240 -11.58 -26.66 -15.86
CA SER A 240 -10.16 -26.70 -15.49
C SER A 240 -9.59 -28.12 -15.54
N PHE A 241 -10.28 -29.11 -14.96
CA PHE A 241 -9.83 -30.50 -15.02
C PHE A 241 -9.77 -31.07 -16.43
N LEU A 242 -10.79 -30.80 -17.25
CA LEU A 242 -10.82 -31.29 -18.63
C LEU A 242 -9.69 -30.67 -19.46
N LEU A 243 -9.41 -29.38 -19.24
CA LEU A 243 -8.35 -28.63 -19.89
C LEU A 243 -6.97 -29.13 -19.49
N LEU A 244 -6.76 -29.42 -18.19
CA LEU A 244 -5.52 -29.98 -17.66
C LEU A 244 -5.28 -31.45 -18.04
N GLY A 245 -6.26 -32.12 -18.66
CA GLY A 245 -6.08 -33.45 -19.21
C GLY A 245 -6.70 -34.59 -18.42
N ALA A 246 -7.63 -34.33 -17.49
CA ALA A 246 -8.32 -35.37 -16.73
C ALA A 246 -8.88 -36.47 -17.64
N SER A 247 -8.53 -37.73 -17.39
CA SER A 247 -8.72 -38.82 -18.37
C SER A 247 -10.18 -39.08 -18.77
N THR A 248 -11.14 -38.85 -17.86
CA THR A 248 -12.57 -38.99 -18.15
C THR A 248 -13.40 -37.92 -17.45
N TYR A 249 -14.51 -37.53 -18.08
CA TYR A 249 -15.50 -36.62 -17.51
C TYR A 249 -16.03 -37.09 -16.15
N SER A 250 -16.26 -38.40 -15.99
CA SER A 250 -16.72 -38.98 -14.72
C SER A 250 -15.69 -38.87 -13.60
N LYS A 251 -14.40 -39.00 -13.91
CA LYS A 251 -13.32 -38.86 -12.93
C LYS A 251 -13.22 -37.40 -12.47
N ALA A 252 -13.27 -36.46 -13.42
CA ALA A 252 -13.31 -35.03 -13.13
C ALA A 252 -14.53 -34.64 -12.29
N THR A 253 -15.74 -35.10 -12.65
CA THR A 253 -16.97 -34.79 -11.91
C THR A 253 -16.92 -35.30 -10.47
N ARG A 254 -16.45 -36.53 -10.24
CA ARG A 254 -16.27 -37.05 -8.88
C ARG A 254 -15.26 -36.23 -8.08
N ALA A 255 -14.11 -35.90 -8.69
CA ALA A 255 -13.12 -35.05 -8.03
C ALA A 255 -13.70 -33.68 -7.63
N VAL A 256 -14.50 -33.05 -8.51
CA VAL A 256 -15.21 -31.80 -8.18
C VAL A 256 -16.11 -31.96 -6.96
N ASP A 257 -16.98 -32.97 -6.95
CA ASP A 257 -17.90 -33.19 -5.82
C ASP A 257 -17.16 -33.54 -4.53
N ASP A 258 -16.07 -34.30 -4.61
CA ASP A 258 -15.21 -34.65 -3.47
C ASP A 258 -14.52 -33.41 -2.89
N ILE A 259 -13.92 -32.57 -3.74
CA ILE A 259 -13.23 -31.33 -3.34
C ILE A 259 -14.20 -30.34 -2.69
N LEU A 260 -15.35 -30.08 -3.33
CA LEU A 260 -16.40 -29.25 -2.75
C LEU A 260 -16.99 -29.88 -1.48
N GLY A 261 -16.91 -31.20 -1.37
CA GLY A 261 -17.27 -31.95 -0.19
C GLY A 261 -16.40 -31.60 1.01
N VAL A 262 -15.08 -31.54 0.81
CA VAL A 262 -14.09 -31.11 1.80
C VAL A 262 -14.26 -29.64 2.15
N ASP A 263 -14.39 -28.78 1.15
CA ASP A 263 -14.49 -27.33 1.37
C ASP A 263 -15.75 -26.95 2.15
N ALA A 264 -16.88 -27.61 1.84
CA ALA A 264 -18.12 -27.45 2.58
C ALA A 264 -18.03 -27.93 4.03
N TYR A 265 -17.24 -28.96 4.32
CA TYR A 265 -16.97 -29.35 5.71
C TYR A 265 -16.23 -28.22 6.43
N TYR A 266 -15.22 -27.62 5.79
CA TYR A 266 -14.42 -26.55 6.37
C TYR A 266 -15.30 -25.32 6.66
N ALA A 267 -16.18 -24.96 5.74
CA ALA A 267 -17.15 -23.88 5.92
C ALA A 267 -18.12 -24.11 7.09
N ASN A 268 -18.57 -25.35 7.29
CA ASN A 268 -19.46 -25.67 8.41
C ASN A 268 -18.76 -25.53 9.76
N VAL A 269 -17.49 -25.97 9.86
CA VAL A 269 -16.66 -25.75 11.05
C VAL A 269 -16.40 -24.26 11.26
N GLU A 270 -16.23 -23.48 10.19
CA GLU A 270 -16.03 -22.03 10.31
C GLU A 270 -17.24 -21.32 10.92
N GLN A 271 -18.45 -21.71 10.50
CA GLN A 271 -19.73 -21.16 10.97
C GLN A 271 -20.17 -21.63 12.35
N ASP A 272 -19.59 -22.71 12.87
CA ASP A 272 -19.97 -23.26 14.17
C ASP A 272 -19.64 -22.27 15.30
N THR A 273 -20.69 -21.72 15.89
CA THR A 273 -20.63 -20.74 16.97
C THR A 273 -20.09 -21.29 18.29
N GLU A 274 -20.05 -22.62 18.48
CA GLU A 274 -19.39 -23.23 19.66
C GLU A 274 -17.86 -23.25 19.49
N SER A 275 -17.37 -23.18 18.25
CA SER A 275 -15.94 -23.16 17.89
C SER A 275 -15.37 -21.73 17.75
N LYS A 276 -15.81 -20.77 18.56
CA LYS A 276 -15.33 -19.37 18.45
C LYS A 276 -13.80 -19.30 18.46
N CYS A 277 -13.27 -18.52 17.53
CA CYS A 277 -11.84 -18.30 17.30
C CYS A 277 -11.18 -17.41 18.37
N ASP A 278 -11.59 -17.54 19.64
CA ASP A 278 -11.19 -16.65 20.72
C ASP A 278 -9.92 -17.16 21.44
N THR A 279 -9.42 -18.35 21.07
CA THR A 279 -8.24 -18.96 21.69
C THR A 279 -6.96 -18.60 20.91
N ILE A 280 -6.07 -17.89 21.59
CA ILE A 280 -4.69 -17.63 21.13
C ILE A 280 -3.74 -18.31 22.12
N ASP A 281 -2.96 -19.27 21.62
CA ASP A 281 -1.98 -20.04 22.39
C ASP A 281 -0.57 -19.55 22.01
N MET A 282 0.12 -18.90 22.95
CA MET A 282 1.48 -18.41 22.73
C MET A 282 2.54 -19.42 23.19
N LEU A 283 3.43 -19.82 22.30
CA LEU A 283 4.45 -20.86 22.52
C LEU A 283 5.85 -20.25 22.45
N ALA A 284 6.61 -20.42 23.54
CA ALA A 284 8.00 -19.96 23.63
C ALA A 284 8.90 -20.70 22.62
N PRO A 285 9.99 -20.09 22.13
CA PRO A 285 10.83 -20.68 21.09
C PRO A 285 11.31 -22.10 21.39
N ASP A 286 11.83 -22.34 22.58
CA ASP A 286 12.39 -23.61 23.04
C ASP A 286 11.36 -24.73 23.25
N GLU A 287 10.10 -24.36 23.49
CA GLU A 287 9.00 -25.32 23.69
C GLU A 287 8.08 -25.48 22.48
N SER A 288 8.17 -24.57 21.50
CA SER A 288 7.26 -24.40 20.38
C SER A 288 6.91 -25.72 19.68
N LEU A 289 7.91 -26.44 19.18
CA LEU A 289 7.75 -27.70 18.45
C LEU A 289 7.09 -28.78 19.33
N ASN A 290 7.58 -28.98 20.55
CA ASN A 290 7.09 -30.04 21.44
C ASN A 290 5.65 -29.79 21.87
N ARG A 291 5.31 -28.52 22.18
CA ARG A 291 3.95 -28.14 22.55
C ARG A 291 3.01 -28.23 21.36
N LEU A 292 3.43 -27.81 20.17
CA LEU A 292 2.61 -27.91 18.98
C LEU A 292 2.27 -29.38 18.64
N ASN A 293 3.26 -30.28 18.70
CA ASN A 293 3.05 -31.73 18.55
C ASN A 293 2.11 -32.32 19.62
N SER A 294 2.09 -31.80 20.85
CA SER A 294 1.16 -32.28 21.89
C SER A 294 -0.26 -31.72 21.72
N MET A 295 -0.35 -30.48 21.24
CA MET A 295 -1.60 -29.75 21.08
C MET A 295 -2.36 -30.15 19.82
N ILE A 296 -1.64 -30.47 18.73
CA ILE A 296 -2.16 -30.90 17.42
C ILE A 296 -1.35 -32.12 16.97
N PRO A 297 -1.64 -33.32 17.52
CA PRO A 297 -0.91 -34.55 17.21
C PRO A 297 -1.29 -35.18 15.86
N GLU A 298 -2.24 -34.62 15.12
CA GLU A 298 -2.73 -35.15 13.84
C GLU A 298 -1.68 -35.14 12.72
N ILE A 299 -0.62 -34.34 12.85
CA ILE A 299 0.53 -34.27 11.93
C ILE A 299 1.85 -34.14 12.70
N ASP A 300 2.96 -34.47 12.03
CA ASP A 300 4.31 -34.27 12.58
C ASP A 300 4.85 -32.89 12.19
N TRP A 301 4.77 -31.94 13.13
CA TRP A 301 5.25 -30.57 12.93
C TRP A 301 6.76 -30.48 12.75
N THR A 302 7.51 -31.52 13.11
CA THR A 302 8.97 -31.58 12.95
C THR A 302 9.37 -31.46 11.48
N VAL A 303 8.54 -31.98 10.57
CA VAL A 303 8.76 -31.90 9.11
C VAL A 303 8.74 -30.44 8.65
N LEU A 304 7.71 -29.69 9.05
CA LEU A 304 7.57 -28.27 8.70
C LEU A 304 8.68 -27.43 9.35
N PHE A 305 8.93 -27.61 10.65
CA PHE A 305 9.97 -26.86 11.38
C PHE A 305 11.36 -27.05 10.77
N ASN A 306 11.74 -28.30 10.47
CA ASN A 306 13.02 -28.60 9.83
C ASN A 306 13.11 -27.97 8.44
N SER A 307 12.01 -27.99 7.69
CA SER A 307 11.93 -27.38 6.35
C SER A 307 12.12 -25.87 6.41
N ILE A 308 11.41 -25.19 7.32
CA ILE A 308 11.56 -23.74 7.57
C ILE A 308 13.00 -23.42 7.99
N GLN A 309 13.55 -24.13 8.98
CA GLN A 309 14.90 -23.88 9.48
C GLN A 309 15.97 -24.07 8.39
N LYS A 310 15.83 -25.10 7.57
CA LYS A 310 16.76 -25.39 6.47
C LYS A 310 16.71 -24.32 5.38
N GLU A 311 15.51 -23.99 4.88
CA GLU A 311 15.33 -23.07 3.75
C GLU A 311 15.64 -21.61 4.15
N ALA A 312 15.25 -21.20 5.36
CA ALA A 312 15.53 -19.86 5.87
C ALA A 312 16.91 -19.74 6.56
N GLY A 313 17.65 -20.83 6.74
CA GLY A 313 18.96 -20.82 7.39
C GLY A 313 18.92 -20.47 8.88
N LEU A 314 17.83 -20.82 9.56
CA LEU A 314 17.64 -20.57 10.99
C LEU A 314 18.43 -21.59 11.82
N ARG A 315 19.12 -21.11 12.85
CA ARG A 315 19.96 -21.95 13.74
C ARG A 315 19.33 -22.22 15.10
N HIS A 316 18.26 -21.49 15.42
CA HIS A 316 17.61 -21.54 16.72
C HIS A 316 16.10 -21.78 16.53
N PRO A 317 15.43 -22.35 17.54
CA PRO A 317 13.97 -22.39 17.58
C PRO A 317 13.36 -20.98 17.56
N PHE A 318 12.10 -20.87 17.16
CA PHE A 318 11.35 -19.61 17.04
C PHE A 318 10.00 -19.72 17.75
N ALA A 319 9.48 -18.58 18.21
CA ALA A 319 8.19 -18.53 18.89
C ALA A 319 7.03 -18.81 17.92
N VAL A 320 5.93 -19.35 18.45
CA VAL A 320 4.70 -19.62 17.68
C VAL A 320 3.50 -19.01 18.37
N GLU A 321 2.65 -18.34 17.61
CA GLU A 321 1.34 -17.88 18.04
C GLU A 321 0.26 -18.71 17.32
N LEU A 322 -0.42 -19.60 18.06
CA LEU A 322 -1.40 -20.53 17.50
C LEU A 322 -2.83 -20.01 17.72
N HIS A 323 -3.55 -19.81 16.63
CA HIS A 323 -4.93 -19.34 16.60
C HIS A 323 -5.89 -20.49 16.34
N CYS A 324 -7.04 -20.48 17.03
CA CYS A 324 -8.18 -21.36 16.79
C CYS A 324 -7.80 -22.86 16.65
N LYS A 325 -6.97 -23.35 17.57
CA LYS A 325 -6.46 -24.73 17.58
C LYS A 325 -7.52 -25.79 17.26
N ALA A 326 -8.72 -25.68 17.83
CA ALA A 326 -9.80 -26.64 17.62
C ALA A 326 -10.16 -26.80 16.13
N LYS A 327 -10.34 -25.70 15.40
CA LYS A 327 -10.66 -25.72 13.96
C LYS A 327 -9.55 -26.38 13.14
N ILE A 328 -8.29 -26.05 13.44
CA ILE A 328 -7.14 -26.67 12.75
C ILE A 328 -7.16 -28.19 12.97
N ARG A 329 -7.43 -28.64 14.19
CA ARG A 329 -7.57 -30.07 14.48
C ARG A 329 -8.72 -30.71 13.71
N ASP A 330 -9.90 -30.09 13.71
CA ASP A 330 -11.06 -30.63 12.99
C ASP A 330 -10.78 -30.80 11.49
N TYR A 331 -10.04 -29.87 10.89
CA TYR A 331 -9.59 -29.97 9.50
C TYR A 331 -8.59 -31.10 9.29
N LEU A 332 -7.58 -31.23 10.15
CA LEU A 332 -6.56 -32.26 10.03
C LEU A 332 -7.10 -33.67 10.31
N VAL A 333 -8.02 -33.81 11.28
CA VAL A 333 -8.76 -35.05 11.53
C VAL A 333 -9.54 -35.43 10.29
N HIS A 334 -10.31 -34.50 9.73
CA HIS A 334 -11.06 -34.74 8.51
C HIS A 334 -10.14 -35.17 7.35
N LEU A 335 -9.00 -34.50 7.13
CA LEU A 335 -8.04 -34.90 6.10
C LEU A 335 -7.45 -36.30 6.31
N ASN A 336 -7.17 -36.70 7.56
CA ASN A 336 -6.67 -38.03 7.89
C ASN A 336 -7.73 -39.13 7.71
N ASP A 337 -9.01 -38.80 7.93
CA ASP A 337 -10.14 -39.74 7.80
C ASP A 337 -10.58 -39.93 6.34
N LEU A 338 -10.21 -39.01 5.44
CA LEU A 338 -10.54 -39.11 4.02
C LEU A 338 -9.76 -40.23 3.34
N VAL A 339 -10.38 -40.82 2.31
CA VAL A 339 -9.67 -41.68 1.37
C VAL A 339 -8.59 -40.84 0.67
N GLU A 340 -7.39 -41.41 0.56
CA GLU A 340 -6.20 -40.72 0.04
C GLU A 340 -6.40 -40.04 -1.32
N VAL A 341 -7.18 -40.65 -2.21
CA VAL A 341 -7.53 -40.06 -3.51
C VAL A 341 -8.29 -38.74 -3.37
N ILE A 342 -9.15 -38.61 -2.35
CA ILE A 342 -9.95 -37.42 -2.09
C ILE A 342 -9.06 -36.30 -1.54
N SER A 343 -8.27 -36.58 -0.50
CA SER A 343 -7.36 -35.60 0.09
C SER A 343 -6.31 -35.12 -0.93
N GLN A 344 -5.75 -36.03 -1.74
CA GLN A 344 -4.81 -35.64 -2.78
C GLN A 344 -5.47 -34.80 -3.90
N ASN A 345 -6.70 -35.11 -4.30
CA ASN A 345 -7.43 -34.26 -5.26
C ASN A 345 -7.66 -32.85 -4.69
N TYR A 346 -7.94 -32.75 -3.39
CA TYR A 346 -8.07 -31.48 -2.68
C TYR A 346 -6.74 -30.71 -2.66
N PHE A 347 -5.61 -31.35 -2.33
CA PHE A 347 -4.29 -30.71 -2.35
C PHE A 347 -3.90 -30.21 -3.74
N GLY A 348 -4.12 -31.04 -4.77
CA GLY A 348 -3.87 -30.65 -6.16
C GLY A 348 -4.73 -29.45 -6.58
N TRP A 349 -5.99 -29.40 -6.15
CA TRP A 349 -6.88 -28.28 -6.44
C TRP A 349 -6.43 -26.99 -5.74
N CYS A 350 -6.12 -27.04 -4.44
CA CYS A 350 -5.60 -25.88 -3.71
C CYS A 350 -4.32 -25.32 -4.35
N PHE A 351 -3.42 -26.22 -4.76
CA PHE A 351 -2.18 -25.86 -5.45
C PHE A 351 -2.47 -25.21 -6.81
N PHE A 352 -3.28 -25.85 -7.66
CA PHE A 352 -3.64 -25.33 -8.97
C PHE A 352 -4.34 -23.97 -8.89
N GLU A 353 -5.37 -23.84 -8.06
CA GLU A 353 -6.17 -22.62 -7.97
C GLU A 353 -5.32 -21.43 -7.53
N SER A 354 -4.34 -21.66 -6.65
CA SER A 354 -3.39 -20.62 -6.21
C SER A 354 -2.53 -20.06 -7.34
N PHE A 355 -2.37 -20.80 -8.45
CA PHE A 355 -1.54 -20.42 -9.59
C PHE A 355 -2.29 -20.42 -10.94
N ALA A 356 -3.61 -20.58 -10.95
CA ALA A 356 -4.40 -20.85 -12.16
C ALA A 356 -4.16 -19.81 -13.28
N LYS A 357 -4.14 -18.51 -12.94
CA LYS A 357 -3.83 -17.40 -13.87
C LYS A 357 -2.43 -17.43 -14.50
N HIS A 358 -1.49 -18.17 -13.89
CA HIS A 358 -0.12 -18.37 -14.37
C HIS A 358 0.10 -19.76 -14.97
N VAL A 359 -0.92 -20.60 -14.92
CA VAL A 359 -0.98 -21.91 -15.59
C VAL A 359 -1.71 -21.74 -16.91
N GLU A 360 -2.91 -21.17 -16.89
CA GLU A 360 -3.78 -21.02 -18.04
C GLU A 360 -4.59 -19.71 -17.93
N PRO A 361 -4.08 -18.60 -18.51
CA PRO A 361 -4.70 -17.27 -18.39
C PRO A 361 -6.11 -17.19 -18.99
N SER A 362 -6.49 -18.12 -19.88
CA SER A 362 -7.85 -18.18 -20.43
C SER A 362 -8.89 -18.68 -19.42
N LEU A 363 -8.47 -19.34 -18.34
CA LEU A 363 -9.36 -19.76 -17.26
C LEU A 363 -9.77 -18.55 -16.44
N LYS A 364 -11.01 -18.10 -16.66
CA LYS A 364 -11.62 -17.03 -15.88
C LYS A 364 -12.60 -17.62 -14.88
N ARG A 365 -12.41 -17.25 -13.62
CA ARG A 365 -13.37 -17.55 -12.57
C ARG A 365 -14.48 -16.49 -12.59
N SER A 366 -15.73 -16.92 -12.76
CA SER A 366 -16.89 -16.04 -12.66
C SER A 366 -17.16 -15.75 -11.19
N GLN A 367 -16.44 -14.80 -10.59
CA GLN A 367 -16.83 -14.30 -9.28
C GLN A 367 -17.96 -13.28 -9.43
N SER A 368 -19.03 -13.48 -8.64
CA SER A 368 -20.16 -12.57 -8.54
C SER A 368 -19.70 -11.21 -7.99
N GLY A 369 -19.50 -10.21 -8.86
CA GLY A 369 -19.55 -8.81 -8.47
C GLY A 369 -18.50 -7.87 -9.09
N SER A 370 -17.32 -8.34 -9.46
CA SER A 370 -16.29 -7.51 -10.10
C SER A 370 -16.06 -7.98 -11.54
N ASN A 371 -16.81 -7.38 -12.45
CA ASN A 371 -16.75 -7.66 -13.89
C ASN A 371 -15.58 -6.95 -14.59
N ASP A 372 -14.42 -6.84 -13.93
CA ASP A 372 -13.24 -6.24 -14.54
C ASP A 372 -12.27 -7.34 -14.97
N ASP A 373 -12.29 -7.62 -16.27
CA ASP A 373 -11.25 -8.36 -16.96
C ASP A 373 -9.93 -7.57 -16.81
N VAL A 374 -9.18 -7.86 -15.75
CA VAL A 374 -7.91 -7.18 -15.47
C VAL A 374 -6.99 -7.42 -16.66
N PRO A 375 -6.55 -6.37 -17.37
CA PRO A 375 -5.71 -6.55 -18.54
C PRO A 375 -4.41 -7.28 -18.18
N ARG A 376 -3.93 -8.16 -19.08
CA ARG A 376 -2.72 -8.96 -18.85
C ARG A 376 -1.51 -8.15 -18.39
N TRP A 377 -1.31 -6.96 -18.95
CA TRP A 377 -0.21 -6.08 -18.56
C TRP A 377 -0.29 -5.68 -17.08
N LYS A 378 -1.49 -5.48 -16.54
CA LYS A 378 -1.72 -5.09 -15.14
C LYS A 378 -1.49 -6.29 -14.23
N GLU A 379 -1.91 -7.50 -14.62
CA GLU A 379 -1.56 -8.74 -13.91
C GLU A 379 -0.04 -8.93 -13.83
N CYS A 380 0.68 -8.69 -14.93
CA CYS A 380 2.13 -8.81 -14.98
C CYS A 380 2.84 -7.76 -14.11
N VAL A 381 2.31 -6.53 -14.06
CA VAL A 381 2.81 -5.50 -13.13
C VAL A 381 2.60 -5.93 -11.68
N MET A 382 1.41 -6.40 -11.32
CA MET A 382 1.10 -6.87 -9.96
C MET A 382 1.98 -8.06 -9.55
N LEU A 383 2.24 -9.00 -10.46
CA LEU A 383 3.14 -10.13 -10.21
C LEU A 383 4.58 -9.67 -9.89
N ILE A 384 5.06 -8.66 -10.60
CA ILE A 384 6.41 -8.10 -10.38
C ILE A 384 6.45 -7.31 -9.08
N GLU A 385 5.43 -6.50 -8.81
CA GLU A 385 5.27 -5.80 -7.53
C GLU A 385 5.30 -6.79 -6.36
N GLU A 386 4.56 -7.89 -6.45
CA GLU A 386 4.45 -8.89 -5.38
C GLU A 386 5.77 -9.60 -5.05
N HIS A 387 6.59 -9.91 -6.06
CA HIS A 387 7.79 -10.75 -5.86
C HIS A 387 9.12 -10.02 -6.00
N ALA A 388 9.13 -8.85 -6.63
CA ALA A 388 10.32 -8.08 -6.97
C ALA A 388 10.18 -6.57 -6.67
N ALA A 389 9.31 -6.20 -5.73
CA ALA A 389 9.13 -4.82 -5.24
C ALA A 389 10.45 -4.05 -5.00
N PRO A 390 11.50 -4.60 -4.36
CA PRO A 390 12.73 -3.84 -4.13
C PRO A 390 13.44 -3.39 -5.41
N VAL A 391 13.61 -4.31 -6.36
CA VAL A 391 14.26 -4.01 -7.65
C VAL A 391 13.42 -3.03 -8.46
N LEU A 392 12.09 -3.23 -8.43
CA LEU A 392 11.15 -2.32 -9.09
C LEU A 392 11.25 -0.92 -8.49
N ALA A 393 11.19 -0.78 -7.17
CA ALA A 393 11.24 0.50 -6.49
C ALA A 393 12.57 1.24 -6.69
N GLN A 394 13.68 0.51 -6.86
CA GLN A 394 14.98 1.09 -7.23
C GLN A 394 14.92 1.77 -8.59
N GLY A 395 14.39 1.04 -9.58
CA GLY A 395 14.16 1.55 -10.93
C GLY A 395 13.25 2.78 -10.93
N LEU A 396 12.08 2.68 -10.29
CA LEU A 396 11.10 3.75 -10.22
C LEU A 396 11.63 4.99 -9.48
N THR A 397 12.40 4.82 -8.41
CA THR A 397 13.01 5.95 -7.70
C THR A 397 13.91 6.75 -8.63
N SER A 398 14.76 6.06 -9.39
CA SER A 398 15.75 6.72 -10.24
C SER A 398 15.15 7.42 -11.46
N GLN A 399 14.00 6.94 -11.97
CA GLN A 399 13.44 7.40 -13.24
C GLN A 399 12.12 8.18 -13.10
N LEU A 400 11.28 7.87 -12.11
CA LEU A 400 9.93 8.46 -11.98
C LEU A 400 9.81 9.44 -10.81
N ILE A 401 10.53 9.24 -9.71
CA ILE A 401 10.38 10.08 -8.51
C ILE A 401 11.46 11.16 -8.47
N GLN A 402 11.04 12.39 -8.76
CA GLN A 402 11.89 13.57 -8.67
C GLN A 402 12.36 13.83 -7.23
N GLU A 403 13.60 14.32 -7.06
CA GLU A 403 14.14 14.71 -5.75
C GLU A 403 13.26 15.74 -5.02
N GLU A 404 12.59 16.61 -5.78
CA GLU A 404 11.63 17.58 -5.26
C GLU A 404 10.43 16.89 -4.57
N THR A 405 9.86 15.86 -5.21
CA THR A 405 8.80 15.03 -4.61
C THR A 405 9.26 14.42 -3.30
N GLN A 406 10.45 13.80 -3.32
CA GLN A 406 10.97 13.15 -2.13
C GLN A 406 11.19 14.13 -0.97
N LYS A 407 11.71 15.32 -1.29
CA LYS A 407 11.88 16.40 -0.33
C LYS A 407 10.53 16.83 0.22
N LYS A 408 9.54 17.11 -0.64
CA LYS A 408 8.22 17.57 -0.20
C LYS A 408 7.53 16.54 0.71
N VAL A 409 7.57 15.26 0.35
CA VAL A 409 7.03 14.17 1.18
C VAL A 409 7.71 14.12 2.55
N ARG A 410 9.05 14.21 2.61
CA ARG A 410 9.78 14.25 3.89
C ARG A 410 9.41 15.46 4.76
N GLU A 411 9.20 16.60 4.12
CA GLU A 411 8.81 17.83 4.81
C GLU A 411 7.41 17.73 5.41
N MET A 412 6.44 17.18 4.66
CA MET A 412 5.05 17.07 5.10
C MET A 412 4.80 15.92 6.08
N THR A 413 5.62 14.86 6.03
CA THR A 413 5.60 13.78 7.02
C THR A 413 6.24 14.19 8.34
N GLY A 414 7.19 15.12 8.32
CA GLY A 414 7.98 15.53 9.50
C GLY A 414 9.25 14.71 9.71
N VAL A 415 9.74 13.99 8.69
CA VAL A 415 10.91 13.09 8.75
C VAL A 415 12.25 13.82 8.59
N SER A 416 12.26 15.12 8.28
CA SER A 416 13.49 15.89 8.15
C SER A 416 14.28 15.99 9.47
N ASP A 417 15.62 15.97 9.40
CA ASP A 417 16.52 16.19 10.53
C ASP A 417 16.09 17.42 11.35
N GLY A 418 15.55 17.16 12.56
CA GLY A 418 15.08 18.20 13.48
C GLY A 418 13.56 18.27 13.71
N GLY A 419 12.73 17.57 12.91
CA GLY A 419 11.27 17.59 13.01
C GLY A 419 10.66 18.95 12.65
N ARG A 420 9.75 19.00 11.68
CA ARG A 420 9.01 20.25 11.38
C ARG A 420 7.69 20.26 12.12
N ALA A 421 7.40 21.36 12.80
CA ALA A 421 6.10 21.59 13.45
C ALA A 421 4.92 21.42 12.48
N SER A 422 5.12 21.68 11.18
CA SER A 422 4.10 21.52 10.16
C SER A 422 3.90 20.09 9.64
N GLY A 423 4.75 19.14 10.07
CA GLY A 423 4.64 17.74 9.68
C GLY A 423 3.46 17.04 10.36
N VAL A 424 2.80 16.13 9.65
CA VAL A 424 1.66 15.35 10.18
C VAL A 424 2.03 14.62 11.47
N ARG A 425 3.24 14.05 11.54
CA ARG A 425 3.74 13.35 12.74
C ARG A 425 3.68 14.22 13.99
N GLU A 426 4.07 15.49 13.92
CA GLU A 426 4.12 16.34 15.11
C GLU A 426 2.71 16.70 15.58
N GLN A 427 1.77 16.92 14.65
CA GLN A 427 0.37 17.21 14.98
C GLN A 427 -0.32 15.98 15.61
N VAL A 428 -0.08 14.79 15.05
CA VAL A 428 -0.55 13.52 15.62
C VAL A 428 0.03 13.31 17.02
N ALA A 429 1.33 13.54 17.21
CA ALA A 429 1.98 13.39 18.51
C ALA A 429 1.44 14.38 19.56
N GLY A 430 1.19 15.63 19.15
CA GLY A 430 0.57 16.64 20.01
C GLY A 430 -0.81 16.21 20.49
N ARG A 431 -1.68 15.77 19.58
CA ARG A 431 -3.01 15.25 19.93
C ARG A 431 -2.97 13.98 20.77
N ALA A 432 -2.04 13.09 20.50
CA ALA A 432 -1.81 11.91 21.32
C ALA A 432 -1.43 12.28 22.78
N GLN A 433 -0.80 13.43 23.01
CA GLN A 433 -0.47 13.89 24.35
C GLN A 433 -1.66 14.49 25.11
N GLU A 434 -2.66 15.04 24.41
CA GLU A 434 -3.81 15.73 25.01
C GLU A 434 -4.86 14.79 25.64
N ILE A 435 -4.66 13.47 25.52
CA ILE A 435 -5.55 12.45 26.09
C ILE A 435 -5.58 12.54 27.62
N GLN A 436 -6.79 12.41 28.17
CA GLN A 436 -7.12 12.68 29.58
C GLN A 436 -6.35 11.82 30.62
N ASP A 437 -5.79 10.67 30.23
CA ASP A 437 -4.89 9.86 31.06
C ASP A 437 -3.41 10.18 30.72
N PRO A 438 -2.68 10.93 31.58
CA PRO A 438 -1.34 11.42 31.24
C PRO A 438 -0.28 10.35 30.91
N PRO A 439 -0.21 9.19 31.60
CA PRO A 439 0.73 8.12 31.24
C PRO A 439 0.45 7.53 29.86
N THR A 440 -0.83 7.26 29.55
CA THR A 440 -1.25 6.77 28.23
C THR A 440 -0.93 7.78 27.13
N GLY A 441 -1.25 9.06 27.35
CA GLY A 441 -0.97 10.12 26.38
C GLY A 441 0.52 10.29 26.09
N LEU A 442 1.37 10.22 27.12
CA LEU A 442 2.82 10.28 26.96
C LEU A 442 3.36 9.07 26.17
N TRP A 443 2.91 7.86 26.49
CA TRP A 443 3.35 6.65 25.79
C TRP A 443 2.97 6.69 24.31
N ARG A 444 1.74 7.11 23.98
CA ARG A 444 1.28 7.29 22.60
C ARG A 444 2.07 8.36 21.84
N CYS A 445 2.37 9.49 22.49
CA CYS A 445 3.22 10.53 21.90
C CYS A 445 4.62 9.97 21.57
N LEU A 446 5.22 9.22 22.50
CA LEU A 446 6.52 8.56 22.27
C LEU A 446 6.43 7.52 21.15
N PHE A 447 5.35 6.74 21.07
CA PHE A 447 5.11 5.78 19.99
C PHE A 447 5.07 6.46 18.62
N VAL A 448 4.31 7.55 18.46
CA VAL A 448 4.26 8.32 17.19
C VAL A 448 5.62 8.87 16.82
N LYS A 449 6.38 9.37 17.80
CA LYS A 449 7.71 9.94 17.56
C LYS A 449 8.74 8.86 17.22
N ALA A 450 8.60 7.65 17.76
CA ALA A 450 9.49 6.52 17.52
C ALA A 450 9.18 5.78 16.21
N MET A 451 7.92 5.75 15.78
CA MET A 451 7.50 5.03 14.58
C MET A 451 8.20 5.55 13.32
N LYS A 452 8.61 4.62 12.46
CA LYS A 452 9.29 4.94 11.20
C LYS A 452 8.27 5.11 10.07
N PHE A 453 8.55 6.01 9.13
CA PHE A 453 7.83 5.97 7.85
C PHE A 453 8.58 5.06 6.89
N HIS A 454 7.84 4.22 6.21
CA HIS A 454 8.35 3.42 5.12
C HIS A 454 8.01 4.15 3.82
N LEU A 455 9.04 4.68 3.16
CA LEU A 455 8.89 5.44 1.93
C LEU A 455 8.98 4.51 0.74
N PRO A 456 8.26 4.79 -0.36
CA PRO A 456 8.26 3.91 -1.51
C PRO A 456 9.47 4.15 -2.43
N TYR A 457 10.52 4.84 -1.96
CA TYR A 457 11.66 5.26 -2.78
C TYR A 457 13.00 5.39 -2.03
N TYR A 458 14.10 5.29 -2.79
CA TYR A 458 15.45 5.08 -2.25
C TYR A 458 15.97 6.38 -1.68
N ARG A 459 16.35 6.34 -0.40
CA ARG A 459 16.99 7.47 0.27
C ARG A 459 18.47 7.60 -0.13
N ASN A 460 19.11 6.50 -0.52
CA ASN A 460 20.52 6.46 -0.91
C ASN A 460 20.72 5.54 -2.13
N ASN A 461 21.15 6.12 -3.25
CA ASN A 461 21.41 5.39 -4.49
C ASN A 461 22.62 4.43 -4.40
N ASN A 462 23.41 4.52 -3.32
CA ASN A 462 24.60 3.70 -3.11
C ASN A 462 24.33 2.40 -2.32
N ALA A 463 23.08 2.11 -1.96
CA ALA A 463 22.72 0.86 -1.31
C ALA A 463 22.89 -0.31 -2.30
N THR A 464 24.05 -0.98 -2.25
CA THR A 464 24.23 -2.31 -2.83
C THR A 464 23.38 -3.30 -2.04
N THR A 465 22.11 -3.43 -2.42
CA THR A 465 21.22 -4.39 -1.77
C THR A 465 21.62 -5.81 -2.23
N PRO A 466 21.53 -6.85 -1.38
CA PRO A 466 22.08 -8.17 -1.69
C PRO A 466 21.34 -8.84 -2.85
N HIS A 467 21.87 -8.65 -4.04
CA HIS A 467 21.54 -9.35 -5.27
C HIS A 467 21.74 -10.85 -5.09
N ARG A 468 20.69 -11.59 -4.74
CA ARG A 468 20.65 -13.06 -4.78
C ARG A 468 19.23 -13.55 -4.46
N ALA A 469 18.38 -13.73 -5.49
CA ALA A 469 17.35 -14.77 -5.49
C ALA A 469 16.53 -14.83 -6.78
N LEU A 470 16.37 -13.73 -7.50
CA LEU A 470 15.49 -13.68 -8.66
C LEU A 470 16.28 -14.10 -9.91
N GLN A 471 16.39 -15.40 -10.20
CA GLN A 471 16.94 -15.93 -11.47
C GLN A 471 16.01 -15.62 -12.68
N LEU A 472 15.45 -14.41 -12.73
CA LEU A 472 14.50 -13.94 -13.73
C LEU A 472 15.06 -14.00 -15.14
N ALA A 473 16.39 -13.84 -15.28
CA ALA A 473 17.13 -13.97 -16.53
C ALA A 473 16.90 -15.31 -17.26
N LYS A 474 16.61 -16.38 -16.51
CA LYS A 474 16.46 -17.75 -17.04
C LYS A 474 15.01 -18.11 -17.37
N VAL A 475 14.08 -17.19 -17.20
CA VAL A 475 12.66 -17.44 -17.44
C VAL A 475 12.37 -17.40 -18.94
N ASN A 476 11.70 -18.44 -19.43
CA ASN A 476 11.20 -18.58 -20.78
C ASN A 476 9.75 -19.12 -20.74
N LYS A 477 9.15 -19.33 -21.92
CA LYS A 477 7.75 -19.79 -22.00
C LYS A 477 7.54 -21.14 -21.32
N ASP A 478 8.49 -22.06 -21.46
CA ASP A 478 8.37 -23.45 -20.98
C ASP A 478 8.49 -23.57 -19.45
N ASN A 479 9.14 -22.60 -18.80
CA ASN A 479 9.37 -22.62 -17.35
C ASN A 479 8.69 -21.46 -16.60
N TYR A 480 7.87 -20.65 -17.27
CA TYR A 480 7.22 -19.47 -16.68
C TYR A 480 6.42 -19.81 -15.42
N THR A 481 5.50 -20.78 -15.49
CA THR A 481 4.68 -21.19 -14.34
C THR A 481 5.55 -21.66 -13.17
N ALA A 482 6.58 -22.48 -13.46
CA ALA A 482 7.53 -22.94 -12.45
C ALA A 482 8.31 -21.78 -11.82
N ALA A 483 8.66 -20.77 -12.62
CA ALA A 483 9.34 -19.59 -12.13
C ALA A 483 8.44 -18.80 -11.17
N VAL A 484 7.16 -18.58 -11.52
CA VAL A 484 6.19 -17.89 -10.64
C VAL A 484 6.03 -18.61 -9.29
N ILE A 485 5.89 -19.94 -9.30
CA ILE A 485 5.78 -20.72 -8.06
C ILE A 485 7.07 -20.60 -7.23
N GLU A 486 8.23 -20.63 -7.88
CA GLU A 486 9.52 -20.41 -7.21
C GLU A 486 9.63 -18.99 -6.63
N LEU A 487 9.11 -17.96 -7.32
CA LEU A 487 9.08 -16.59 -6.80
C LEU A 487 8.23 -16.51 -5.53
N ARG A 488 7.04 -17.12 -5.55
CA ARG A 488 6.15 -17.21 -4.38
C ARG A 488 6.85 -17.93 -3.22
N LYS A 489 7.52 -19.06 -3.49
CA LYS A 489 8.32 -19.80 -2.50
C LYS A 489 9.43 -18.93 -1.90
N GLN A 490 10.16 -18.18 -2.72
CA GLN A 490 11.22 -17.29 -2.24
C GLN A 490 10.69 -16.14 -1.39
N THR A 491 9.52 -15.57 -1.72
CA THR A 491 8.83 -14.58 -0.88
C THR A 491 8.51 -15.17 0.50
N VAL A 492 7.93 -16.38 0.54
CA VAL A 492 7.63 -17.10 1.79
C VAL A 492 8.90 -17.36 2.62
N ILE A 493 9.97 -17.84 1.99
CA ILE A 493 11.26 -18.09 2.66
C ILE A 493 11.87 -16.78 3.20
N ARG A 494 11.77 -15.67 2.46
CA ARG A 494 12.23 -14.36 2.93
C ARG A 494 11.50 -13.92 4.19
N SER A 495 10.19 -14.15 4.27
CA SER A 495 9.42 -13.92 5.49
C SER A 495 9.93 -14.79 6.65
N PHE A 496 10.19 -16.09 6.43
CA PHE A 496 10.77 -16.96 7.47
C PHE A 496 12.16 -16.54 7.96
N LYS A 497 12.98 -15.89 7.14
CA LYS A 497 14.28 -15.37 7.58
C LYS A 497 14.16 -14.31 8.68
N LYS A 498 13.03 -13.59 8.76
CA LYS A 498 12.75 -12.58 9.79
C LYS A 498 12.63 -13.19 11.20
N LEU A 499 12.41 -14.50 11.30
CA LEU A 499 12.41 -15.22 12.58
C LEU A 499 13.80 -15.27 13.26
N ASN A 500 14.88 -14.85 12.58
CA ASN A 500 16.21 -14.79 13.18
C ASN A 500 16.44 -13.44 13.91
N PRO A 501 16.52 -13.41 15.25
CA PRO A 501 16.65 -12.16 16.02
C PRO A 501 17.94 -11.37 15.75
N SER A 502 18.95 -12.02 15.17
CA SER A 502 20.28 -11.43 14.91
C SER A 502 20.44 -10.81 13.52
N ALA A 503 19.43 -10.94 12.64
CA ALA A 503 19.51 -10.46 11.26
C ALA A 503 19.13 -8.99 11.07
N ASP A 504 18.50 -8.35 12.07
CA ASP A 504 17.80 -7.07 11.91
C ASP A 504 18.59 -5.79 12.27
N ALA A 505 19.90 -5.87 12.51
CA ALA A 505 20.67 -4.69 12.95
C ALA A 505 21.15 -3.76 11.82
N ASP A 506 21.12 -4.15 10.55
CA ASP A 506 21.78 -3.37 9.48
C ASP A 506 20.92 -3.07 8.24
N ASP A 507 19.67 -3.56 8.17
CA ASP A 507 19.00 -3.57 6.88
C ASP A 507 18.01 -2.42 6.66
N ASN A 508 18.51 -1.37 5.99
CA ASN A 508 17.67 -0.45 5.23
C ASN A 508 16.82 -1.18 4.15
N SER A 509 16.97 -2.51 3.94
CA SER A 509 16.08 -3.32 3.08
C SER A 509 14.65 -3.44 3.58
N GLN A 510 14.38 -3.23 4.88
CA GLN A 510 13.01 -3.29 5.39
C GLN A 510 12.11 -2.25 4.71
N SER A 511 12.67 -1.22 4.05
CA SER A 511 11.94 -0.22 3.27
C SER A 511 11.40 -0.69 1.90
N TRP A 512 11.46 -1.99 1.57
CA TRP A 512 11.23 -2.43 0.18
C TRP A 512 10.39 -3.67 -0.06
N ASP A 513 9.96 -4.38 0.99
CA ASP A 513 8.98 -5.47 0.87
C ASP A 513 7.52 -4.94 0.74
N MET A 514 7.33 -3.64 0.47
CA MET A 514 6.02 -2.99 0.41
C MET A 514 5.52 -2.90 -1.03
N LEU A 515 4.21 -3.11 -1.20
CA LEU A 515 3.51 -2.85 -2.45
C LEU A 515 3.67 -1.38 -2.85
N LEU A 516 3.71 -1.10 -4.15
CA LEU A 516 3.72 0.26 -4.68
C LEU A 516 2.42 0.98 -4.38
N THR A 517 1.30 0.25 -4.35
CA THR A 517 -0.04 0.84 -4.16
C THR A 517 -0.69 0.42 -2.84
N SER A 518 -1.54 1.29 -2.33
CA SER A 518 -2.32 1.05 -1.11
C SER A 518 -3.47 0.03 -1.27
N ALA A 519 -3.65 -0.57 -2.45
CA ALA A 519 -4.78 -1.46 -2.77
C ALA A 519 -4.88 -2.69 -1.86
N SER A 520 -3.75 -3.19 -1.38
CA SER A 520 -3.67 -4.30 -0.42
C SER A 520 -2.90 -3.83 0.82
N HIS A 521 -3.46 -2.82 1.51
CA HIS A 521 -2.86 -2.22 2.70
C HIS A 521 -2.47 -3.29 3.74
N ILE A 522 -1.22 -3.26 4.19
CA ILE A 522 -0.72 -4.10 5.28
C ILE A 522 -0.12 -3.16 6.34
N PRO A 523 -0.89 -2.77 7.36
CA PRO A 523 -0.35 -2.02 8.47
C PRO A 523 0.62 -2.91 9.26
N THR A 524 1.77 -2.37 9.64
CA THR A 524 2.73 -3.04 10.53
C THR A 524 2.90 -2.20 11.79
N GLU A 525 3.20 -2.83 12.93
CA GLU A 525 3.25 -2.12 14.21
C GLU A 525 4.38 -1.10 14.33
N SER A 526 5.47 -1.31 13.60
CA SER A 526 6.70 -0.52 13.73
C SER A 526 6.90 0.52 12.62
N SER A 527 6.07 0.50 11.57
CA SER A 527 6.20 1.44 10.46
C SER A 527 4.88 1.77 9.77
N LEU A 528 4.75 3.04 9.37
CA LEU A 528 3.64 3.51 8.56
C LEU A 528 4.05 3.56 7.07
N PRO A 529 3.44 2.72 6.20
CA PRO A 529 3.71 2.72 4.78
C PRO A 529 3.18 4.00 4.08
N ILE A 530 3.98 4.55 3.17
CA ILE A 530 3.55 5.59 2.22
C ILE A 530 3.67 5.02 0.83
N TYR A 531 2.56 4.99 0.08
CA TYR A 531 2.50 4.35 -1.23
C TYR A 531 2.73 5.34 -2.39
N PHE A 532 3.13 4.84 -3.55
CA PHE A 532 3.31 5.63 -4.77
C PHE A 532 2.01 6.38 -5.15
N ASP A 533 0.85 5.74 -4.99
CA ASP A 533 -0.44 6.34 -5.33
C ASP A 533 -0.80 7.54 -4.42
N LYS A 534 -0.14 7.70 -3.28
CA LYS A 534 -0.37 8.83 -2.36
C LYS A 534 0.59 9.99 -2.58
N ILE A 535 1.69 9.80 -3.32
CA ILE A 535 2.71 10.84 -3.55
C ILE A 535 2.61 11.48 -4.94
N GLN A 536 1.44 11.39 -5.56
CA GLN A 536 1.09 12.00 -6.84
C GLN A 536 -0.31 12.64 -6.77
N GLU A 537 -0.75 13.31 -7.84
CA GLU A 537 -2.10 13.85 -7.92
C GLU A 537 -3.15 12.72 -7.84
N PRO A 538 -4.29 12.91 -7.15
CA PRO A 538 -4.78 14.18 -6.55
C PRO A 538 -4.31 14.43 -5.11
N TYR A 539 -3.46 13.60 -4.53
CA TYR A 539 -3.03 13.74 -3.13
C TYR A 539 -1.90 14.77 -2.99
N LEU A 540 -0.82 14.60 -3.75
CA LEU A 540 0.35 15.49 -3.74
C LEU A 540 0.46 16.25 -5.06
N ARG A 541 0.20 17.56 -5.01
CA ARG A 541 0.35 18.55 -6.09
C ARG A 541 1.60 19.38 -5.84
N LEU A 542 2.72 18.97 -6.44
CA LEU A 542 4.01 19.67 -6.25
C LEU A 542 3.98 21.11 -6.72
N HIS A 543 3.22 21.38 -7.79
CA HIS A 543 3.13 22.68 -8.42
C HIS A 543 1.81 23.36 -8.04
N GLY A 544 1.87 24.23 -7.03
CA GLY A 544 0.72 24.95 -6.51
C GLY A 544 0.92 25.39 -5.06
N PRO A 545 -0.08 26.06 -4.46
CA PRO A 545 0.00 26.49 -3.08
C PRO A 545 0.05 25.27 -2.16
N SER A 546 0.81 25.37 -1.06
CA SER A 546 0.99 24.24 -0.14
C SER A 546 -0.32 23.79 0.52
N SER A 547 -1.35 24.64 0.55
CA SER A 547 -2.69 24.30 1.05
C SER A 547 -3.30 23.10 0.33
N LEU A 548 -3.04 22.93 -0.97
CA LEU A 548 -3.49 21.76 -1.74
C LEU A 548 -2.90 20.46 -1.21
N ASN A 549 -1.61 20.48 -0.89
CA ASN A 549 -0.91 19.30 -0.37
C ASN A 549 -1.34 18.97 1.05
N TYR A 550 -1.63 19.99 1.87
CA TYR A 550 -2.17 19.74 3.21
C TYR A 550 -3.58 19.14 3.13
N GLY A 551 -4.43 19.66 2.24
CA GLY A 551 -5.79 19.12 2.04
C GLY A 551 -5.80 17.72 1.44
N GLY A 552 -4.86 17.40 0.55
CA GLY A 552 -4.74 16.09 -0.07
C GLY A 552 -3.85 15.11 0.71
N PHE A 553 -2.53 15.24 0.52
CA PHE A 553 -1.54 14.31 1.06
C PHE A 553 -1.52 14.28 2.60
N SER A 554 -1.51 15.41 3.29
CA SER A 554 -1.48 15.40 4.77
C SER A 554 -2.76 14.85 5.37
N ALA A 555 -3.93 15.14 4.79
CA ALA A 555 -5.18 14.53 5.24
C ALA A 555 -5.19 13.02 5.02
N SER A 556 -4.76 12.54 3.85
CA SER A 556 -4.63 11.10 3.60
C SER A 556 -3.68 10.46 4.61
N LEU A 557 -2.50 11.04 4.84
CA LEU A 557 -1.53 10.52 5.78
C LEU A 557 -2.05 10.53 7.23
N ALA A 558 -2.75 11.59 7.62
CA ALA A 558 -3.35 11.70 8.95
C ALA A 558 -4.45 10.65 9.17
N ARG A 559 -5.18 10.27 8.11
CA ARG A 559 -6.17 9.19 8.17
C ARG A 559 -5.50 7.85 8.46
N GLU A 560 -4.43 7.50 7.73
CA GLU A 560 -3.65 6.27 7.98
C GLU A 560 -3.08 6.23 9.41
N TRP A 561 -2.53 7.36 9.90
CA TRP A 561 -2.10 7.47 11.29
C TRP A 561 -3.22 7.20 12.27
N SER A 562 -4.38 7.80 12.04
CA SER A 562 -5.55 7.66 12.91
C SER A 562 -6.04 6.21 12.95
N GLU A 563 -5.93 5.49 11.84
CA GLU A 563 -6.29 4.08 11.72
C GLU A 563 -5.38 3.19 12.57
N LEU A 564 -4.07 3.47 12.56
CA LEU A 564 -3.13 2.75 13.42
C LEU A 564 -3.51 2.82 14.90
N PHE A 565 -4.02 3.97 15.34
CA PHE A 565 -4.42 4.18 16.74
C PHE A 565 -5.65 3.40 17.17
N ILE A 566 -6.61 3.21 16.27
CA ILE A 566 -7.86 2.50 16.58
C ILE A 566 -7.82 1.03 16.17
N SER A 567 -6.73 0.60 15.52
CA SER A 567 -6.51 -0.79 15.11
C SER A 567 -6.27 -1.69 16.33
N GLU A 568 -7.06 -2.75 16.42
CA GLU A 568 -6.93 -3.78 17.45
C GLU A 568 -5.68 -4.66 17.24
N ASN A 569 -5.15 -4.68 16.01
CA ASN A 569 -4.04 -5.55 15.61
C ASN A 569 -2.65 -4.95 15.87
N ILE A 570 -2.55 -3.73 16.39
CA ILE A 570 -1.27 -2.97 16.42
C ILE A 570 -0.63 -2.91 17.82
N GLY A 571 -1.07 -3.76 18.75
CA GLY A 571 -0.37 -3.88 20.03
C GLY A 571 -0.35 -2.60 20.90
N ILE A 572 -1.07 -1.54 20.48
CA ILE A 572 -1.30 -0.28 21.23
C ILE A 572 -2.28 -0.53 22.39
N SER A 573 -2.31 -1.75 22.92
CA SER A 573 -3.07 -2.15 24.08
C SER A 573 -2.39 -1.55 25.31
N ILE A 574 -3.09 -0.65 26.00
CA ILE A 574 -2.57 0.05 27.19
C ILE A 574 -2.38 -0.92 28.37
N ASN A 575 -3.11 -2.03 28.35
CA ASN A 575 -3.01 -3.20 29.21
C ASN A 575 -3.67 -4.35 28.44
N ASP A 576 -3.10 -5.56 28.46
CA ASP A 576 -3.40 -6.79 27.69
C ASP A 576 -4.85 -7.10 27.22
N HIS A 577 -5.89 -6.36 27.63
CA HIS A 577 -7.30 -6.61 27.33
C HIS A 577 -8.18 -5.38 27.00
N THR A 578 -7.65 -4.16 26.86
CA THR A 578 -8.48 -2.99 26.48
C THR A 578 -8.06 -2.41 25.13
N SER A 579 -8.95 -2.53 24.13
CA SER A 579 -8.72 -1.92 22.82
C SER A 579 -8.68 -0.39 22.97
N VAL A 580 -7.84 0.27 22.17
CA VAL A 580 -7.80 1.74 22.12
C VAL A 580 -9.17 2.27 21.73
N TRP A 581 -9.83 1.63 20.77
CA TRP A 581 -11.16 2.00 20.35
C TRP A 581 -12.17 2.00 21.51
N ASP A 582 -12.14 1.03 22.42
CA ASP A 582 -13.06 0.96 23.57
C ASP A 582 -12.92 2.13 24.56
N LEU A 583 -11.73 2.71 24.65
CA LEU A 583 -11.48 3.89 25.48
C LEU A 583 -12.05 5.15 24.83
N TRP A 584 -12.02 5.24 23.50
CA TRP A 584 -12.52 6.39 22.73
C TRP A 584 -14.02 6.32 22.46
N SER A 585 -14.54 5.12 22.23
CA SER A 585 -15.92 4.89 21.82
C SER A 585 -16.91 5.40 22.85
N LYS A 586 -16.60 5.40 24.15
CA LYS A 586 -17.57 5.83 25.17
C LYS A 586 -17.99 7.31 25.07
N ASN A 587 -17.07 8.22 24.75
CA ASN A 587 -17.38 9.67 24.64
C ASN A 587 -17.50 10.13 23.19
N ALA A 588 -16.55 9.76 22.32
CA ALA A 588 -16.52 10.19 20.93
C ALA A 588 -17.66 9.58 20.11
N SER A 589 -18.13 8.37 20.42
CA SER A 589 -19.24 7.76 19.66
C SER A 589 -20.54 8.52 19.82
N SER A 590 -20.86 9.04 21.02
CA SER A 590 -22.10 9.79 21.22
C SER A 590 -22.13 11.07 20.40
N CYS A 591 -20.98 11.74 20.32
CA CYS A 591 -20.78 12.96 19.56
C CYS A 591 -20.83 12.72 18.05
N LEU A 592 -20.12 11.70 17.56
CA LEU A 592 -20.12 11.33 16.14
C LEU A 592 -21.49 10.81 15.68
N ARG A 593 -22.19 10.02 16.52
CA ARG A 593 -23.57 9.57 16.25
C ARG A 593 -24.50 10.76 16.05
N ASN A 594 -24.49 11.72 16.99
CA ASN A 594 -25.33 12.91 16.89
C ASN A 594 -24.98 13.76 15.67
N LEU A 595 -23.68 13.98 15.42
CA LEU A 595 -23.22 14.76 14.27
C LEU A 595 -23.75 14.18 12.95
N PHE A 596 -23.75 12.85 12.82
CA PHE A 596 -24.15 12.18 11.60
C PHE A 596 -25.68 12.00 11.50
N SER A 597 -26.35 11.68 12.60
CA SER A 597 -27.82 11.53 12.65
C SER A 597 -28.54 12.85 12.39
N GLU A 598 -28.05 13.97 12.93
CA GLU A 598 -28.62 15.30 12.69
C GLU A 598 -28.53 15.71 11.22
N ARG A 599 -27.46 15.32 10.51
CA ARG A 599 -27.30 15.69 9.10
C ARG A 599 -28.15 14.82 8.17
N LEU A 600 -28.20 13.51 8.41
CA LEU A 600 -28.90 12.58 7.51
C LEU A 600 -30.37 12.35 7.89
N GLY A 601 -30.81 12.79 9.07
CA GLY A 601 -32.17 12.53 9.56
C GLY A 601 -32.44 11.04 9.80
N LEU A 602 -31.39 10.27 10.11
CA LEU A 602 -31.45 8.82 10.33
C LEU A 602 -31.21 8.51 11.81
N ASP A 603 -32.24 8.04 12.51
CA ASP A 603 -32.16 7.73 13.95
C ASP A 603 -31.68 6.30 14.27
N THR A 604 -31.66 5.36 13.30
CA THR A 604 -31.56 3.92 13.63
C THR A 604 -30.49 3.10 12.89
N GLU A 605 -29.92 3.57 11.76
CA GLU A 605 -28.95 2.77 10.96
C GLU A 605 -27.48 3.19 11.13
N ILE A 606 -27.21 4.40 11.65
CA ILE A 606 -25.84 4.88 11.92
C ILE A 606 -25.46 4.48 13.35
N GLY A 607 -25.06 3.23 13.53
CA GLY A 607 -24.72 2.74 14.87
C GLY A 607 -23.77 1.55 14.93
N ASN A 608 -23.44 0.96 13.77
CA ASN A 608 -22.43 -0.10 13.74
C ASN A 608 -21.05 0.51 14.04
N GLU A 609 -20.17 -0.32 14.59
CA GLU A 609 -18.84 0.11 15.03
C GLU A 609 -17.99 0.64 13.87
N LYS A 610 -18.13 0.04 12.69
CA LYS A 610 -17.40 0.39 11.47
C LYS A 610 -17.68 1.83 11.01
N HIS A 611 -18.95 2.23 10.98
CA HIS A 611 -19.38 3.58 10.65
C HIS A 611 -18.76 4.60 11.61
N LEU A 612 -18.71 4.29 12.90
CA LEU A 612 -18.10 5.17 13.89
C LEU A 612 -16.58 5.28 13.72
N LYS A 613 -15.91 4.17 13.42
CA LYS A 613 -14.48 4.15 13.10
C LYS A 613 -14.21 5.01 11.85
N ASP A 614 -15.01 4.88 10.79
CA ASP A 614 -14.83 5.70 9.58
C ASP A 614 -14.99 7.21 9.82
N LEU A 615 -16.00 7.60 10.57
CA LEU A 615 -16.24 9.00 10.94
C LEU A 615 -15.14 9.56 11.83
N PHE A 616 -14.66 8.75 12.78
CA PHE A 616 -13.54 9.10 13.64
C PHE A 616 -12.30 9.46 12.79
N LEU A 617 -11.97 8.59 11.83
CA LEU A 617 -10.84 8.74 10.95
C LEU A 617 -10.96 10.00 10.06
N ASP A 618 -12.15 10.34 9.59
CA ASP A 618 -12.36 11.55 8.77
C ASP A 618 -12.26 12.83 9.58
N VAL A 619 -12.89 12.89 10.77
CA VAL A 619 -12.80 14.09 11.62
C VAL A 619 -11.34 14.29 12.03
N GLY A 620 -10.70 13.22 12.49
CA GLY A 620 -9.31 13.26 12.92
C GLY A 620 -8.36 13.71 11.81
N SER A 621 -8.48 13.12 10.62
CA SER A 621 -7.62 13.45 9.48
C SER A 621 -7.76 14.90 9.01
N LEU A 622 -9.00 15.43 8.93
CA LEU A 622 -9.23 16.81 8.53
C LEU A 622 -8.66 17.80 9.56
N GLU A 623 -8.86 17.53 10.86
CA GLU A 623 -8.36 18.39 11.93
C GLU A 623 -6.83 18.44 11.96
N ILE A 624 -6.18 17.27 11.94
CA ILE A 624 -4.71 17.14 11.93
C ILE A 624 -4.13 17.86 10.70
N ALA A 625 -4.73 17.66 9.52
CA ALA A 625 -4.27 18.31 8.29
C ALA A 625 -4.43 19.84 8.34
N LEU A 626 -5.51 20.35 8.92
CA LEU A 626 -5.71 21.80 9.13
C LEU A 626 -4.67 22.39 10.08
N GLU A 627 -4.28 21.68 11.13
CA GLU A 627 -3.24 22.11 12.07
C GLU A 627 -1.85 22.08 11.43
N SER A 628 -1.56 21.05 10.64
CA SER A 628 -0.35 20.99 9.80
C SER A 628 -0.29 22.17 8.84
N ALA A 629 -1.40 22.53 8.20
CA ALA A 629 -1.48 23.67 7.29
C ALA A 629 -1.23 25.00 8.01
N LYS A 630 -1.82 25.20 9.20
CA LYS A 630 -1.64 26.42 10.00
C LYS A 630 -0.22 26.58 10.54
N SER A 631 0.42 25.46 10.89
CA SER A 631 1.80 25.42 11.42
C SER A 631 2.85 25.47 10.31
N GLY A 632 2.43 25.31 9.06
CA GLY A 632 3.27 25.47 7.86
C GLY A 632 3.76 26.91 7.66
N THR A 633 4.97 27.05 7.13
CA THR A 633 5.43 28.34 6.61
C THR A 633 4.51 28.79 5.48
N LYS A 634 3.80 29.91 5.68
CA LYS A 634 3.08 30.58 4.59
C LYS A 634 4.09 30.98 3.52
N SER A 635 3.83 30.62 2.26
CA SER A 635 4.68 31.08 1.15
C SER A 635 4.68 32.61 1.15
N GLU A 636 5.85 33.25 1.06
CA GLU A 636 5.97 34.71 0.99
C GLU A 636 5.31 35.27 -0.29
N LYS A 637 4.99 34.41 -1.26
CA LYS A 637 4.22 34.73 -2.45
C LYS A 637 2.93 33.93 -2.46
N SER A 638 1.81 34.62 -2.64
CA SER A 638 0.51 33.98 -2.88
C SER A 638 0.58 33.25 -4.23
N ASP A 639 0.85 31.95 -4.16
CA ASP A 639 0.97 31.07 -5.32
C ASP A 639 -0.41 30.55 -5.71
N LEU A 640 -1.37 31.46 -5.93
CA LEU A 640 -2.71 31.08 -6.40
C LEU A 640 -2.60 30.34 -7.74
N LEU A 641 -3.45 29.33 -7.91
CA LEU A 641 -3.58 28.63 -9.18
C LEU A 641 -4.23 29.55 -10.23
N PRO A 642 -3.81 29.50 -11.51
CA PRO A 642 -4.42 30.29 -12.58
C PRO A 642 -5.91 30.00 -12.72
N GLY A 643 -6.73 31.05 -12.82
CA GLY A 643 -8.19 30.90 -12.95
C GLY A 643 -8.93 30.52 -11.66
N PHE A 644 -8.21 30.16 -10.59
CA PHE A 644 -8.78 29.82 -9.29
C PHE A 644 -9.07 31.08 -8.48
N LYS A 645 -10.34 31.51 -8.46
CA LYS A 645 -10.82 32.65 -7.64
C LYS A 645 -11.19 32.21 -6.23
N ARG A 646 -10.33 31.41 -5.58
CA ARG A 646 -10.57 30.86 -4.24
C ARG A 646 -9.39 31.14 -3.32
N SER A 647 -9.63 31.27 -2.02
CA SER A 647 -8.56 31.46 -1.04
C SER A 647 -7.73 30.17 -0.86
N GLU A 648 -6.57 30.28 -0.20
CA GLU A 648 -5.77 29.09 0.13
C GLU A 648 -6.54 28.12 1.03
N GLU A 649 -7.35 28.62 1.96
CA GLU A 649 -8.22 27.82 2.83
C GLU A 649 -9.32 27.11 2.04
N GLN A 650 -9.96 27.80 1.09
CA GLN A 650 -10.95 27.17 0.22
C GLN A 650 -10.30 26.08 -0.65
N MET A 651 -9.10 26.33 -1.19
CA MET A 651 -8.34 25.34 -1.96
C MET A 651 -7.96 24.12 -1.12
N PHE A 652 -7.64 24.29 0.16
CA PHE A 652 -7.41 23.17 1.08
C PHE A 652 -8.62 22.22 1.15
N PHE A 653 -9.82 22.76 1.38
CA PHE A 653 -11.03 21.93 1.51
C PHE A 653 -11.43 21.29 0.18
N ILE A 654 -11.26 22.00 -0.94
CA ILE A 654 -11.53 21.44 -2.27
C ILE A 654 -10.56 20.29 -2.56
N ALA A 655 -9.26 20.46 -2.27
CA ALA A 655 -8.28 19.40 -2.43
C ALA A 655 -8.61 18.18 -1.54
N TYR A 656 -9.07 18.41 -0.30
CA TYR A 656 -9.53 17.35 0.60
C TYR A 656 -10.74 16.57 0.07
N ALA A 657 -11.74 17.25 -0.49
CA ALA A 657 -12.89 16.58 -1.09
C ALA A 657 -12.49 15.83 -2.37
N GLN A 658 -11.62 16.43 -3.19
CA GLN A 658 -11.25 15.89 -4.50
C GLN A 658 -10.41 14.60 -4.45
N THR A 659 -9.74 14.32 -3.33
CA THR A 659 -9.06 13.02 -3.14
C THR A 659 -10.02 11.86 -2.90
N GLN A 660 -11.31 12.14 -2.70
CA GLN A 660 -12.35 11.16 -2.39
C GLN A 660 -13.52 11.22 -3.39
N CYS A 661 -13.40 11.93 -4.51
CA CYS A 661 -14.46 11.94 -5.51
C CYS A 661 -14.70 10.52 -6.09
N GLU A 662 -15.96 10.22 -6.37
CA GLU A 662 -16.39 8.94 -6.96
C GLU A 662 -17.40 9.21 -8.08
N ALA A 663 -17.52 8.28 -9.02
CA ALA A 663 -18.54 8.37 -10.06
C ALA A 663 -19.93 8.08 -9.46
N LYS A 664 -20.96 8.80 -9.91
CA LYS A 664 -22.34 8.63 -9.38
C LYS A 664 -22.91 7.21 -9.48
N LYS A 665 -22.39 6.36 -10.38
CA LYS A 665 -22.78 4.94 -10.52
C LYS A 665 -21.99 3.98 -9.64
N SER A 666 -20.88 4.41 -9.05
CA SER A 666 -20.04 3.60 -8.17
C SER A 666 -20.39 3.75 -6.69
N GLU A 667 -21.34 4.63 -6.34
CA GLU A 667 -21.89 4.67 -4.99
C GLU A 667 -22.49 3.29 -4.65
N SER A 668 -21.85 2.58 -3.71
CA SER A 668 -22.34 1.28 -3.28
C SER A 668 -23.68 1.46 -2.58
N SER A 669 -24.66 0.64 -2.94
CA SER A 669 -25.91 0.50 -2.16
C SER A 669 -25.73 -0.40 -0.94
N ASP A 670 -24.48 -0.63 -0.52
CA ASP A 670 -24.13 -1.50 0.59
C ASP A 670 -24.34 -0.75 1.91
N SER A 671 -25.30 -1.20 2.71
CA SER A 671 -25.62 -0.65 4.03
C SER A 671 -24.47 -0.75 5.04
N THR A 672 -23.38 -1.45 4.69
CA THR A 672 -22.20 -1.66 5.54
C THR A 672 -21.26 -0.43 5.56
N TYR A 673 -21.44 0.51 4.65
CA TYR A 673 -20.62 1.72 4.56
C TYR A 673 -21.46 2.98 4.48
N ILE A 674 -20.91 4.08 5.01
CA ILE A 674 -21.47 5.41 4.82
C ILE A 674 -21.02 5.94 3.44
N PRO A 675 -21.94 6.39 2.58
CA PRO A 675 -21.57 7.00 1.30
C PRO A 675 -20.59 8.17 1.45
N ILE A 676 -19.59 8.27 0.58
CA ILE A 676 -18.53 9.29 0.69
C ILE A 676 -19.09 10.72 0.64
N LYS A 677 -20.12 10.97 -0.18
CA LYS A 677 -20.78 12.28 -0.24
C LYS A 677 -21.29 12.74 1.13
N ASP A 678 -21.83 11.81 1.92
CA ASP A 678 -22.43 12.10 3.22
C ASP A 678 -21.34 12.31 4.26
N ARG A 679 -20.25 11.53 4.17
CA ARG A 679 -19.05 11.71 4.99
C ARG A 679 -18.43 13.10 4.77
N ILE A 680 -18.05 13.44 3.53
CA ILE A 680 -17.43 14.74 3.22
C ILE A 680 -18.29 15.88 3.73
N ASN A 681 -19.57 15.89 3.35
CA ASN A 681 -20.50 16.95 3.70
C ASN A 681 -20.64 17.10 5.22
N THR A 682 -20.71 16.00 5.96
CA THR A 682 -20.78 16.03 7.43
C THR A 682 -19.52 16.58 8.06
N ILE A 683 -18.37 16.08 7.62
CA ILE A 683 -17.08 16.36 8.25
C ILE A 683 -16.67 17.82 8.04
N VAL A 684 -16.85 18.36 6.83
CA VAL A 684 -16.55 19.78 6.57
C VAL A 684 -17.48 20.70 7.34
N SER A 685 -18.75 20.33 7.54
CA SER A 685 -19.69 21.15 8.32
C SER A 685 -19.36 21.22 9.82
N ASN A 686 -18.69 20.19 10.35
CA ASN A 686 -18.16 20.20 11.71
C ASN A 686 -16.95 21.17 11.87
N SER A 687 -16.26 21.50 10.76
CA SER A 687 -15.06 22.33 10.78
C SER A 687 -15.37 23.83 10.83
N LYS A 688 -14.87 24.54 11.86
CA LYS A 688 -14.94 26.02 11.91
C LYS A 688 -14.20 26.67 10.75
N ALA A 689 -13.03 26.13 10.41
CA ALA A 689 -12.22 26.69 9.34
C ALA A 689 -12.95 26.61 8.00
N PHE A 690 -13.77 25.58 7.78
CA PHE A 690 -14.61 25.45 6.60
C PHE A 690 -15.73 26.50 6.58
N THR A 691 -16.52 26.59 7.64
CA THR A 691 -17.64 27.55 7.71
C THR A 691 -17.16 28.99 7.54
N ASP A 692 -16.00 29.32 8.10
CA ASP A 692 -15.40 30.64 7.98
C ASP A 692 -14.85 30.87 6.55
N ALA A 693 -14.23 29.87 5.92
CA ALA A 693 -13.64 29.98 4.57
C ALA A 693 -14.69 30.09 3.44
N PHE A 694 -15.87 29.50 3.61
CA PHE A 694 -16.97 29.56 2.64
C PHE A 694 -18.11 30.49 3.07
N GLU A 695 -17.92 31.25 4.14
CA GLU A 695 -18.91 32.21 4.68
C GLU A 695 -20.28 31.56 4.94
N CYS A 696 -20.28 30.31 5.39
CA CYS A 696 -21.50 29.57 5.68
C CYS A 696 -22.19 30.15 6.92
N SER A 697 -23.52 30.30 6.83
CA SER A 697 -24.33 30.66 7.99
C SER A 697 -24.10 29.63 9.09
N ALA A 698 -23.74 30.09 10.29
CA ALA A 698 -23.50 29.21 11.41
C ALA A 698 -24.77 28.37 11.65
N PRO A 699 -24.68 27.02 11.68
CA PRO A 699 -25.83 26.21 12.03
C PRO A 699 -26.31 26.57 13.44
N SER A 700 -27.61 26.43 13.67
CA SER A 700 -28.34 26.78 14.91
C SER A 700 -27.92 25.98 16.18
N SER A 701 -26.76 25.31 16.16
CA SER A 701 -26.10 24.43 17.16
C SER A 701 -26.66 23.00 17.29
N PRO A 702 -25.81 21.97 17.62
CA PRO A 702 -25.04 21.88 18.86
C PRO A 702 -23.50 21.80 18.67
N LYS A 703 -22.78 21.56 19.77
CA LYS A 703 -21.32 21.56 19.94
C LYS A 703 -20.55 20.81 18.84
N LYS A 704 -19.44 21.39 18.39
CA LYS A 704 -18.50 20.75 17.44
C LYS A 704 -17.95 19.47 18.03
N CYS A 705 -17.89 18.44 17.20
CA CYS A 705 -17.33 17.16 17.58
C CYS A 705 -15.82 17.19 17.40
N GLN A 706 -15.10 17.13 18.50
CA GLN A 706 -13.66 16.91 18.50
C GLN A 706 -13.43 15.48 18.94
N VAL A 707 -12.74 14.71 18.11
CA VAL A 707 -12.58 13.29 18.39
C VAL A 707 -11.34 13.05 19.26
N TRP A 708 -10.25 13.81 19.09
CA TRP A 708 -8.96 13.61 19.78
C TRP A 708 -8.82 14.13 21.22
N THR A 709 -9.86 14.75 21.76
CA THR A 709 -9.83 15.48 23.03
C THR A 709 -10.98 15.13 23.94
#